data_AF-A0A1J4P1X6-F1
#
_entry.id   AF-A0A1J4P1X6-F1
#
_cell.length_a   1.000
_cell.length_b   1.000
_cell.length_c   1.000
_cell.angle_alpha   90.00
_cell.angle_beta   90.00
_cell.angle_gamma   90.00
#
_symmetry.space_group_name_H-M   'P 1'
#
loop_
_entity.id
_entity.type
_entity.pdbx_description
1 polymer ?
#
loop_
_entity_poly.entity_id
_entity_poly.type
_entity_poly.pdbx_seq_one_letter_code
_entity_poly.pdbx_strand_id
1 'polypeptide(L)'
;MSTILGNQPGTPLQEIVRDLFAEVLRLPRHEVGPDDDFFRLGGPAADAGRLLERAREVLGVDLGDRALEEAPTPQMFAELFGDVPVAVMGPCGSGTDSALLPLRLRGPLDVRALEAALEDLGRRHETLRNSRLGAAGTRLRVLGAREHLLELAVPGDTIDLWSQLPLAAELSRAYAARMAGSVPHRRPAALDAARRAVFGDLPPTPLPGSALPHAGHSPYGHLETRLDAAVHDRLVRFAAGHGASAFMVVHAALTALLARLGPGDEVTVAAPVPARDTASLREAVGPYGRLLALSVDATGDPAFGELLGRVRAVDLGAYRNGEAALALPGGVALAVLQEPVGTVEAAGLDITPLPPRLPVPPADLALTLIEHHEPTGAPAGLTLHTAYRTRGVGEDAAASFTARLTAVLETALTDPSAPLSRLRLRAAAEAGGGVWAGESAALPDGTAAGFFAAQAARTPRSTAVTGMDYAELDARSDLLAHVLLAHDAGPGTTVVTALSDPTGFAVAALAVAKTGAALLPVDPADPLPETLEPLRAAVLLLDETADLRLPAVRGAARLVRDAAADRLPAAGCWPVEESDLVRPVDPDDAVVLAPSEDGTVVIGAESVAAALLAPPADAAWLVEGYPDAEDALGLLAALVSGARVHVPADDLTLTVPQETLRWLREAGASTVLGGSDEVLRALAALALAEDTALTVSGGWPEGRLVVDLTPGGPVRPAPGYRAYVLDAHLHPVAPGATGALYISGAGVARGYADAPGATGERFLPDPFGGPDGDTARMWRTGHAARVSADGNLHVLDHPAEDDPFADEFATFVVVADATGHRALWPASAAVPEGWDATHTEDHYELCLDHLNDHRSA
;
A
#
# COMPACT_ATOMS: atom_id res chain seq x y z
N MET A 1 22.95 20.24 45.57
CA MET A 1 22.01 19.10 45.64
C MET A 1 21.46 18.94 44.24
N SER A 2 21.85 17.89 43.50
CA SER A 2 21.40 17.68 42.12
C SER A 2 19.94 17.25 42.12
N THR A 3 19.08 18.07 41.53
CA THR A 3 17.64 17.82 41.41
C THR A 3 17.41 16.85 40.26
N ILE A 4 17.38 15.55 40.55
CA ILE A 4 16.83 14.50 39.66
C ILE A 4 15.50 14.04 40.26
N LEU A 5 14.68 14.97 40.76
CA LEU A 5 13.40 14.60 41.36
C LEU A 5 12.44 14.22 40.23
N GLY A 6 11.78 13.07 40.36
CA GLY A 6 10.61 12.71 39.57
C GLY A 6 10.78 11.96 38.24
N ASN A 7 11.99 11.67 37.75
CA ASN A 7 12.14 10.97 36.44
C ASN A 7 12.96 9.67 36.47
N GLN A 8 13.15 9.08 37.65
CA GLN A 8 13.74 7.74 37.74
C GLN A 8 12.74 6.68 37.25
N PRO A 9 13.12 5.78 36.32
CA PRO A 9 12.21 4.79 35.74
C PRO A 9 11.98 3.63 36.70
N GLY A 10 10.72 3.42 37.11
CA GLY A 10 10.23 2.26 37.87
C GLY A 10 9.71 1.15 36.95
N THR A 11 9.00 0.16 37.50
CA THR A 11 8.27 -0.85 36.71
C THR A 11 7.07 -0.23 35.97
N PRO A 12 6.48 -0.87 34.94
CA PRO A 12 5.28 -0.34 34.28
C PRO A 12 4.15 0.02 35.25
N LEU A 13 3.94 -0.80 36.29
CA LEU A 13 2.89 -0.55 37.28
C LEU A 13 3.22 0.66 38.16
N GLN A 14 4.48 0.82 38.57
CA GLN A 14 4.93 2.01 39.27
C GLN A 14 4.75 3.28 38.42
N GLU A 15 5.07 3.23 37.13
CA GLU A 15 4.91 4.39 36.26
C GLU A 15 3.44 4.79 36.08
N ILE A 16 2.53 3.81 35.87
CA ILE A 16 1.08 4.06 35.83
C ILE A 16 0.59 4.67 37.15
N VAL A 17 0.99 4.12 38.30
CA VAL A 17 0.59 4.65 39.61
C VAL A 17 1.09 6.08 39.80
N ARG A 18 2.31 6.39 39.37
CA ARG A 18 2.85 7.75 39.44
C ARG A 18 2.09 8.72 38.55
N ASP A 19 1.63 8.29 37.38
CA ASP A 19 0.77 9.09 36.50
C ASP A 19 -0.56 9.42 37.20
N LEU A 20 -1.16 8.45 37.92
CA LEU A 20 -2.38 8.67 38.70
C LEU A 20 -2.17 9.66 39.86
N PHE A 21 -1.04 9.58 40.55
CA PHE A 21 -0.69 10.54 41.60
C PHE A 21 -0.56 11.95 41.01
N ALA A 22 0.14 12.09 39.88
CA ALA A 22 0.30 13.36 39.19
C ALA A 22 -1.05 13.93 38.70
N GLU A 23 -1.91 13.10 38.11
CA GLU A 23 -3.27 13.44 37.67
C GLU A 23 -4.10 14.00 38.83
N VAL A 24 -4.17 13.27 39.95
CA VAL A 24 -4.99 13.62 41.10
C VAL A 24 -4.48 14.86 41.83
N LEU A 25 -3.16 14.96 42.00
CA LEU A 25 -2.51 16.11 42.63
C LEU A 25 -2.44 17.34 41.71
N ARG A 26 -2.73 17.17 40.41
CA ARG A 26 -2.59 18.20 39.36
C ARG A 26 -1.18 18.78 39.31
N LEU A 27 -0.20 17.90 39.49
CA LEU A 27 1.22 18.24 39.40
C LEU A 27 1.78 17.72 38.07
N PRO A 28 2.76 18.41 37.48
CA PRO A 28 3.53 17.83 36.40
C PRO A 28 4.15 16.50 36.84
N ARG A 29 4.14 15.51 35.94
CA ARG A 29 4.60 14.15 36.26
C ARG A 29 6.05 14.08 36.76
N HIS A 30 6.91 15.00 36.32
CA HIS A 30 8.30 15.11 36.75
C HIS A 30 8.46 15.72 38.16
N GLU A 31 7.40 16.20 38.80
CA GLU A 31 7.40 16.64 40.19
C GLU A 31 6.98 15.50 41.15
N VAL A 32 6.55 14.34 40.63
CA VAL A 32 6.10 13.18 41.42
C VAL A 32 7.13 12.05 41.33
N GLY A 33 7.99 11.95 42.34
CA GLY A 33 8.95 10.88 42.53
C GLY A 33 8.32 9.56 42.99
N PRO A 34 9.03 8.43 42.81
CA PRO A 34 8.54 7.12 43.22
C PRO A 34 8.36 7.00 44.76
N ASP A 35 9.14 7.78 45.50
CA ASP A 35 9.18 7.77 46.97
C ASP A 35 8.51 9.02 47.59
N ASP A 36 7.88 9.86 46.77
CA ASP A 36 7.22 11.07 47.26
C ASP A 36 5.87 10.74 47.90
N ASP A 37 5.71 11.19 49.15
CA ASP A 37 4.51 10.95 49.95
C ASP A 37 3.36 11.87 49.48
N PHE A 38 2.21 11.27 49.17
CA PHE A 38 1.01 11.96 48.67
C PHE A 38 0.60 13.15 49.53
N PHE A 39 0.62 12.99 50.86
CA PHE A 39 0.20 14.03 51.79
C PHE A 39 1.27 15.12 51.92
N ARG A 40 2.55 14.78 51.76
CA ARG A 40 3.65 15.77 51.76
C ARG A 40 3.70 16.60 50.49
N LEU A 41 3.26 16.05 49.35
CA LEU A 41 3.05 16.80 48.11
C LEU A 41 1.84 17.74 48.16
N GLY A 42 1.09 17.73 49.28
CA GLY A 42 -0.04 18.63 49.51
C GLY A 42 -1.40 18.05 49.14
N GLY A 43 -1.50 16.74 48.92
CA GLY A 43 -2.76 16.05 48.63
C GLY A 43 -3.76 16.11 49.79
N PRO A 44 -4.93 16.77 49.64
CA PRO A 44 -5.97 16.78 50.66
C PRO A 44 -6.69 15.42 50.75
N ALA A 45 -7.31 15.12 51.90
CA ALA A 45 -8.02 13.84 52.12
C ALA A 45 -9.17 13.58 51.12
N ALA A 46 -9.75 14.64 50.54
CA ALA A 46 -10.76 14.50 49.49
C ALA A 46 -10.20 13.96 48.17
N ASP A 47 -8.91 14.19 47.90
CA ASP A 47 -8.23 13.70 46.70
C ASP A 47 -7.70 12.27 46.90
N ALA A 48 -7.50 11.82 48.14
CA ALA A 48 -7.19 10.41 48.44
C ALA A 48 -8.30 9.46 47.94
N GLY A 49 -9.58 9.81 48.18
CA GLY A 49 -10.72 9.05 47.67
C GLY A 49 -10.76 9.01 46.14
N ARG A 50 -10.42 10.13 45.48
CA ARG A 50 -10.33 10.20 44.01
C ARG A 50 -9.21 9.32 43.47
N LEU A 51 -8.05 9.29 44.13
CA LEU A 51 -6.94 8.43 43.76
C LEU A 51 -7.32 6.95 43.86
N LEU A 52 -7.98 6.54 44.94
CA LEU A 52 -8.46 5.16 45.10
C LEU A 52 -9.50 4.80 44.02
N GLU A 53 -10.42 5.72 43.71
CA GLU A 53 -11.42 5.53 42.65
C GLU A 53 -10.75 5.38 41.28
N ARG A 54 -9.84 6.30 40.92
CA ARG A 54 -9.09 6.25 39.65
C ARG A 54 -8.19 5.02 39.57
N ALA A 55 -7.52 4.64 40.66
CA ALA A 55 -6.71 3.43 40.70
C ALA A 55 -7.58 2.17 40.51
N ARG A 56 -8.78 2.11 41.10
CA ARG A 56 -9.73 1.03 40.85
C ARG A 56 -10.19 0.99 39.40
N GLU A 57 -10.48 2.15 38.80
CA GLU A 57 -10.87 2.24 37.38
C GLU A 57 -9.76 1.79 36.44
N VAL A 58 -8.52 2.22 36.67
CA VAL A 58 -7.37 1.99 35.79
C VAL A 58 -6.73 0.63 36.01
N LEU A 59 -6.57 0.20 37.27
CA LEU A 59 -5.89 -1.04 37.62
C LEU A 59 -6.87 -2.19 37.86
N GLY A 60 -8.16 -1.94 38.08
CA GLY A 60 -9.18 -2.99 38.18
C GLY A 60 -9.15 -3.81 39.48
N VAL A 61 -8.50 -3.31 40.53
CA VAL A 61 -8.47 -3.93 41.87
C VAL A 61 -8.93 -2.91 42.91
N ASP A 62 -9.81 -3.32 43.80
CA ASP A 62 -10.25 -2.52 44.94
C ASP A 62 -9.34 -2.81 46.15
N LEU A 63 -8.58 -1.80 46.55
CA LEU A 63 -7.64 -1.89 47.68
C LEU A 63 -8.27 -1.45 49.02
N GLY A 64 -9.50 -0.93 49.01
CA GLY A 64 -10.18 -0.38 50.18
C GLY A 64 -9.67 1.00 50.65
N ASP A 65 -10.44 1.62 51.54
CA ASP A 65 -10.29 3.04 51.91
C ASP A 65 -8.97 3.42 52.60
N ARG A 66 -8.24 2.45 53.16
CA ARG A 66 -7.00 2.69 53.93
C ARG A 66 -5.72 2.46 53.13
N ALA A 67 -5.82 2.01 51.87
CA ALA A 67 -4.66 1.65 51.07
C ALA A 67 -3.63 2.79 50.93
N LEU A 68 -4.09 4.04 50.77
CA LEU A 68 -3.21 5.19 50.66
C LEU A 68 -2.55 5.58 52.00
N GLU A 69 -3.18 5.29 53.15
CA GLU A 69 -2.56 5.51 54.46
C GLU A 69 -1.43 4.50 54.72
N GLU A 70 -1.61 3.26 54.26
CA GLU A 70 -0.65 2.16 54.43
C GLU A 70 0.48 2.25 53.40
N ALA A 71 0.19 2.78 52.21
CA ALA A 71 1.12 2.93 51.10
C ALA A 71 1.03 4.35 50.48
N PRO A 72 1.61 5.38 51.14
CA PRO A 72 1.43 6.78 50.75
C PRO A 72 2.31 7.24 49.59
N THR A 73 3.22 6.40 49.09
CA THR A 73 4.11 6.71 47.97
C THR A 73 3.74 5.89 46.74
N PRO A 74 4.00 6.37 45.52
CA PRO A 74 3.70 5.62 44.31
C PRO A 74 4.33 4.22 44.27
N GLN A 75 5.56 4.07 44.77
CA GLN A 75 6.21 2.76 44.87
C GLN A 75 5.41 1.80 45.77
N MET A 76 5.19 2.20 47.03
CA MET A 76 4.48 1.34 47.98
C MET A 76 3.06 1.02 47.49
N PHE A 77 2.42 1.98 46.82
CA PHE A 77 1.06 1.83 46.32
C PHE A 77 1.00 0.85 45.15
N ALA A 78 2.00 0.82 44.27
CA ALA A 78 2.11 -0.18 43.21
C ALA A 78 2.31 -1.60 43.74
N GLU A 79 3.06 -1.77 44.84
CA GLU A 79 3.26 -3.08 45.50
C GLU A 79 1.93 -3.72 45.94
N LEU A 80 0.93 -2.92 46.31
CA LEU A 80 -0.41 -3.39 46.67
C LEU A 80 -1.16 -4.07 45.50
N PHE A 81 -0.78 -3.76 44.25
CA PHE A 81 -1.37 -4.35 43.04
C PHE A 81 -0.61 -5.58 42.53
N GLY A 82 0.40 -6.06 43.25
CA GLY A 82 1.20 -7.22 42.88
C GLY A 82 2.41 -6.88 42.00
N ASP A 83 3.02 -5.72 42.17
CA ASP A 83 4.34 -5.44 41.56
C ASP A 83 5.42 -6.32 42.24
N VAL A 84 5.60 -7.53 41.72
CA VAL A 84 6.54 -8.51 42.29
C VAL A 84 7.95 -8.28 41.74
N PRO A 85 9.01 -8.32 42.57
CA PRO A 85 10.40 -8.31 42.12
C PRO A 85 10.68 -9.39 41.07
N VAL A 86 11.27 -9.02 39.93
CA VAL A 86 11.50 -9.94 38.81
C VAL A 86 12.98 -10.07 38.47
N ALA A 87 13.38 -11.26 38.02
CA ALA A 87 14.68 -11.45 37.41
C ALA A 87 14.82 -10.57 36.14
N VAL A 88 15.81 -9.68 36.16
CA VAL A 88 16.22 -8.88 35.01
C VAL A 88 16.61 -9.77 33.84
N MET A 89 16.11 -9.46 32.64
CA MET A 89 16.59 -10.09 31.41
C MET A 89 17.83 -9.36 30.92
N GLY A 90 18.85 -10.14 30.56
CA GLY A 90 20.02 -9.60 29.88
C GLY A 90 19.67 -9.06 28.48
N PRO A 91 20.58 -8.30 27.87
CA PRO A 91 20.42 -7.82 26.52
C PRO A 91 20.22 -9.00 25.56
N CYS A 92 19.31 -8.83 24.59
CA CYS A 92 19.19 -9.77 23.49
C CYS A 92 20.46 -9.75 22.63
N GLY A 93 20.80 -10.92 22.05
CA GLY A 93 22.11 -11.22 21.46
C GLY A 93 22.68 -10.21 20.46
N SER A 94 24.00 -10.36 20.26
CA SER A 94 24.94 -9.49 19.55
C SER A 94 24.43 -8.80 18.28
N GLY A 95 23.82 -7.62 18.44
CA GLY A 95 23.91 -6.58 17.42
C GLY A 95 25.35 -6.04 17.45
N THR A 96 26.05 -6.06 16.32
CA THR A 96 27.37 -5.45 16.15
C THR A 96 27.37 -3.92 16.27
N ASP A 97 26.23 -3.32 16.62
CA ASP A 97 26.02 -1.88 16.64
C ASP A 97 26.22 -1.29 18.03
N SER A 98 26.84 -0.10 18.05
CA SER A 98 26.97 0.69 19.26
C SER A 98 25.72 1.54 19.46
N ALA A 99 25.16 1.54 20.67
CA ALA A 99 24.17 2.54 21.05
C ALA A 99 24.86 3.90 21.19
N LEU A 100 24.23 4.94 20.63
CA LEU A 100 24.74 6.32 20.70
C LEU A 100 23.90 7.13 21.67
N LEU A 101 24.57 7.63 22.70
CA LEU A 101 23.97 8.41 23.78
C LEU A 101 24.46 9.87 23.70
N PRO A 102 23.67 10.76 23.07
CA PRO A 102 23.98 12.18 23.02
C PRO A 102 23.61 12.89 24.34
N LEU A 103 24.55 13.67 24.87
CA LEU A 103 24.38 14.53 26.04
C LEU A 103 24.73 15.97 25.65
N ARG A 104 23.80 16.90 25.84
CA ARG A 104 24.06 18.33 25.69
C ARG A 104 24.65 18.89 26.98
N LEU A 105 25.82 19.48 26.87
CA LEU A 105 26.55 20.10 27.98
C LEU A 105 26.49 21.62 27.82
N ARG A 106 25.97 22.33 28.81
CA ARG A 106 25.92 23.80 28.83
C ARG A 106 26.65 24.35 30.06
N GLY A 107 27.59 25.27 29.88
CA GLY A 107 28.35 25.86 30.99
C GLY A 107 29.86 25.92 30.73
N PRO A 108 30.67 26.28 31.75
CA PRO A 108 32.12 26.27 31.67
C PRO A 108 32.65 24.83 31.78
N LEU A 109 32.88 24.20 30.63
CA LEU A 109 33.38 22.83 30.54
C LEU A 109 34.90 22.76 30.75
N ASP A 110 35.36 22.00 31.74
CA ASP A 110 36.76 21.56 31.86
C ASP A 110 36.91 20.19 31.19
N VAL A 111 37.56 20.18 30.02
CA VAL A 111 37.72 18.96 29.21
C VAL A 111 38.53 17.89 29.95
N ARG A 112 39.52 18.26 30.78
CA ARG A 112 40.35 17.29 31.50
C ARG A 112 39.56 16.61 32.61
N ALA A 113 38.74 17.39 33.33
CA ALA A 113 37.84 16.83 34.34
C ALA A 113 36.79 15.91 33.71
N LEU A 114 36.29 16.26 32.52
CA LEU A 114 35.36 15.42 31.76
C LEU A 114 36.01 14.10 31.32
N GLU A 115 37.20 14.14 30.73
CA GLU A 115 37.94 12.94 30.30
C GLU A 115 38.20 12.00 31.49
N ALA A 116 38.65 12.54 32.63
CA ALA A 116 38.86 11.76 33.84
C ALA A 116 37.56 11.16 34.41
N ALA A 117 36.45 11.89 34.32
CA ALA A 117 35.13 11.41 34.75
C ALA A 117 34.61 10.26 33.86
N LEU A 118 34.82 10.35 32.55
CA LEU A 118 34.47 9.29 31.59
C LEU A 118 35.31 8.02 31.80
N GLU A 119 36.60 8.17 32.08
CA GLU A 119 37.46 7.04 32.40
C GLU A 119 37.04 6.36 33.72
N ASP A 120 36.65 7.15 34.72
CA ASP A 120 36.10 6.62 35.97
C ASP A 120 34.82 5.83 35.76
N LEU A 121 33.89 6.33 34.93
CA LEU A 121 32.67 5.62 34.57
C LEU A 121 32.98 4.24 33.96
N GLY A 122 33.86 4.19 32.96
CA GLY A 122 34.27 2.94 32.32
C GLY A 122 34.94 1.94 33.29
N ARG A 123 35.76 2.43 34.24
CA ARG A 123 36.42 1.54 35.22
C ARG A 123 35.45 1.05 36.32
N ARG A 124 34.51 1.90 36.75
CA ARG A 124 33.61 1.66 37.90
C ARG A 124 32.44 0.75 37.58
N HIS A 125 31.84 0.89 36.40
CA HIS A 125 30.64 0.14 36.03
C HIS A 125 31.03 -1.13 35.28
N GLU A 126 30.54 -2.28 35.75
CA GLU A 126 30.80 -3.57 35.11
C GLU A 126 30.22 -3.62 33.69
N THR A 127 29.03 -3.06 33.50
CA THR A 127 28.34 -2.95 32.20
C THR A 127 29.10 -2.05 31.22
N LEU A 128 29.72 -0.96 31.66
CA LEU A 128 30.41 0.00 30.78
C LEU A 128 31.89 -0.30 30.56
N ARG A 129 32.43 -1.37 31.16
CA ARG A 129 33.87 -1.67 31.17
C ARG A 129 34.46 -1.85 29.78
N ASN A 130 33.64 -2.31 28.84
CA ASN A 130 34.04 -2.54 27.45
C ASN A 130 33.75 -1.36 26.51
N SER A 131 33.15 -0.27 27.00
CA SER A 131 32.64 0.83 26.16
C SER A 131 33.68 1.86 25.71
N ARG A 132 34.97 1.67 26.05
CA ARG A 132 36.08 2.57 25.67
C ARG A 132 35.78 4.08 25.90
N LEU A 133 35.05 4.40 26.97
CA LEU A 133 34.70 5.77 27.36
C LEU A 133 35.95 6.58 27.70
N GLY A 134 36.00 7.85 27.25
CA GLY A 134 37.18 8.70 27.36
C GLY A 134 38.23 8.49 26.26
N ALA A 135 37.96 7.61 25.28
CA ALA A 135 38.80 7.36 24.12
C ALA A 135 37.96 7.25 22.83
N ALA A 136 38.13 6.18 22.05
CA ALA A 136 37.44 6.00 20.75
C ALA A 136 35.91 5.92 20.85
N GLY A 137 35.35 5.60 22.03
CA GLY A 137 33.90 5.57 22.28
C GLY A 137 33.30 6.91 22.67
N THR A 138 34.05 8.01 22.60
CA THR A 138 33.61 9.34 23.02
C THR A 138 33.87 10.36 21.91
N ARG A 139 32.85 11.14 21.55
CA ARG A 139 33.00 12.30 20.67
C ARG A 139 32.47 13.53 21.37
N LEU A 140 33.29 14.57 21.46
CA LEU A 140 32.88 15.88 21.98
C LEU A 140 32.89 16.88 20.83
N ARG A 141 31.73 17.48 20.55
CA ARG A 141 31.55 18.52 19.52
C ARG A 141 31.27 19.85 20.22
N VAL A 142 32.00 20.90 19.83
CA VAL A 142 31.74 22.25 20.32
C VAL A 142 30.68 22.90 19.43
N LEU A 143 29.54 23.27 20.00
CA LEU A 143 28.46 23.96 19.30
C LEU A 143 28.54 25.49 19.51
N GLY A 144 29.12 25.92 20.63
CA GLY A 144 29.34 27.33 20.96
C GLY A 144 30.29 27.50 22.15
N ALA A 145 30.49 28.74 22.59
CA ALA A 145 31.46 29.08 23.64
C ALA A 145 31.20 28.43 25.01
N ARG A 146 29.95 28.07 25.30
CA ARG A 146 29.52 27.38 26.53
C ARG A 146 28.57 26.23 26.23
N GLU A 147 28.64 25.70 25.01
CA GLU A 147 27.70 24.69 24.55
C GLU A 147 28.42 23.59 23.77
N HIS A 148 28.22 22.36 24.23
CA HIS A 148 28.88 21.18 23.70
C HIS A 148 27.90 20.02 23.56
N LEU A 149 28.17 19.15 22.59
CA LEU A 149 27.48 17.88 22.41
C LEU A 149 28.48 16.75 22.66
N LEU A 150 28.22 15.95 23.68
CA LEU A 150 28.99 14.76 24.03
C LEU A 150 28.23 13.52 23.57
N GLU A 151 28.81 12.76 22.64
CA GLU A 151 28.26 11.50 22.16
C GLU A 151 29.06 10.33 22.74
N LEU A 152 28.38 9.44 23.46
CA LEU A 152 28.96 8.23 24.02
C LEU A 152 28.49 7.02 23.19
N ALA A 153 29.44 6.32 22.57
CA ALA A 153 29.20 5.07 21.87
C ALA A 153 29.49 3.91 22.82
N VAL A 154 28.45 3.14 23.16
CA VAL A 154 28.57 1.96 24.03
C VAL A 154 28.06 0.73 23.27
N PRO A 155 28.56 -0.49 23.55
CA PRO A 155 27.99 -1.69 22.96
C PRO A 155 26.50 -1.79 23.28
N GLY A 156 25.66 -2.11 22.29
CA GLY A 156 24.19 -2.09 22.43
C GLY A 156 23.64 -3.01 23.52
N ASP A 157 24.44 -3.96 24.00
CA ASP A 157 24.10 -4.91 25.05
C ASP A 157 24.46 -4.40 26.47
N THR A 158 25.07 -3.23 26.59
CA THR A 158 25.53 -2.68 27.88
C THR A 158 24.52 -1.75 28.56
N ILE A 159 23.48 -1.32 27.84
CA ILE A 159 22.46 -0.37 28.29
C ILE A 159 21.07 -0.76 27.76
N ASP A 160 20.02 -0.19 28.35
CA ASP A 160 18.63 -0.27 27.89
C ASP A 160 18.03 1.12 27.59
N LEU A 161 16.75 1.15 27.22
CA LEU A 161 15.98 2.36 26.92
C LEU A 161 15.93 3.35 28.11
N TRP A 162 16.13 2.87 29.34
CA TRP A 162 15.97 3.63 30.60
C TRP A 162 17.31 4.04 31.23
N SER A 163 18.44 3.69 30.62
CA SER A 163 19.78 3.93 31.18
C SER A 163 20.30 5.37 31.01
N GLN A 164 19.62 6.21 30.23
CA GLN A 164 20.11 7.55 29.88
C GLN A 164 20.21 8.51 31.07
N LEU A 165 19.14 8.62 31.86
CA LEU A 165 19.09 9.49 33.02
C LEU A 165 20.05 9.02 34.13
N PRO A 166 20.09 7.72 34.50
CA PRO A 166 21.12 7.18 35.38
C PRO A 166 22.55 7.47 34.93
N LEU A 167 22.82 7.38 33.62
CA LEU A 167 24.15 7.64 33.08
C LEU A 167 24.52 9.14 33.15
N ALA A 168 23.60 10.04 32.79
CA ALA A 168 23.81 11.48 32.92
C ALA A 168 24.07 11.88 34.38
N ALA A 169 23.34 11.26 35.33
CA ALA A 169 23.52 11.45 36.76
C ALA A 169 24.89 10.97 37.25
N GLU A 170 25.33 9.78 36.85
CA GLU A 170 26.67 9.27 37.21
C GLU A 170 27.79 10.11 36.58
N LEU A 171 27.63 10.58 35.34
CA LEU A 171 28.59 11.49 34.71
C LEU A 171 28.69 12.80 35.47
N SER A 172 27.55 13.40 35.84
CA SER A 172 27.50 14.61 36.66
C SER A 172 28.23 14.41 38.00
N ARG A 173 27.95 13.31 38.71
CA ARG A 173 28.63 12.96 39.97
C ARG A 173 30.14 12.78 39.79
N ALA A 174 30.56 12.06 38.75
CA ALA A 174 31.98 11.83 38.46
C ALA A 174 32.70 13.14 38.10
N TYR A 175 32.08 13.98 37.26
CA TYR A 175 32.61 15.29 36.86
C TYR A 175 32.74 16.23 38.07
N ALA A 176 31.70 16.33 38.91
CA ALA A 176 31.75 17.15 40.13
C ALA A 176 32.86 16.71 41.08
N ALA A 177 33.04 15.38 41.26
CA ALA A 177 34.12 14.85 42.10
C ALA A 177 35.50 15.24 41.55
N ARG A 178 35.71 15.14 40.23
CA ARG A 178 36.96 15.51 39.56
C ARG A 178 37.24 17.01 39.62
N MET A 179 36.23 17.85 39.44
CA MET A 179 36.33 19.30 39.61
C MET A 179 36.71 19.69 41.04
N ALA A 180 36.27 18.91 42.04
CA ALA A 180 36.66 19.08 43.45
C ALA A 180 38.05 18.46 43.79
N GLY A 181 38.78 17.92 42.82
CA GLY A 181 40.07 17.27 43.04
C GLY A 181 39.98 15.91 43.75
N SER A 182 38.80 15.29 43.77
CA SER A 182 38.52 14.01 44.43
C SER A 182 38.19 12.90 43.42
N VAL A 183 38.17 11.65 43.89
CA VAL A 183 37.70 10.50 43.10
C VAL A 183 36.26 10.20 43.54
N PRO A 184 35.32 9.95 42.60
CA PRO A 184 33.95 9.67 42.96
C PRO A 184 33.86 8.37 43.81
N HIS A 185 33.01 8.37 44.84
CA HIS A 185 32.87 7.24 45.77
C HIS A 185 32.32 6.00 45.05
N ARG A 186 32.91 4.83 45.30
CA ARG A 186 32.48 3.55 44.72
C ARG A 186 31.11 3.18 45.31
N ARG A 187 30.06 3.05 44.49
CA ARG A 187 28.82 2.39 44.93
C ARG A 187 29.11 0.90 45.14
N PRO A 188 28.59 0.25 46.18
CA PRO A 188 28.69 -1.20 46.31
C PRO A 188 28.14 -1.86 45.05
N ALA A 189 28.93 -2.76 44.47
CA ALA A 189 28.53 -3.61 43.35
C ALA A 189 27.63 -4.75 43.86
N ALA A 190 26.52 -4.39 44.50
CA ALA A 190 25.51 -5.32 44.98
C ALA A 190 24.19 -5.03 44.25
N LEU A 191 24.24 -5.03 42.93
CA LEU A 191 23.12 -5.58 42.19
C LEU A 191 23.60 -7.00 41.87
N ASP A 192 23.16 -7.97 42.67
CA ASP A 192 23.23 -9.38 42.29
C ASP A 192 22.47 -9.48 40.96
N ALA A 193 23.18 -9.28 39.85
CA ALA A 193 22.58 -9.23 38.54
C ALA A 193 21.89 -10.57 38.33
N ALA A 194 20.56 -10.52 38.29
CA ALA A 194 19.71 -11.68 38.13
C ALA A 194 20.17 -12.52 36.92
N ARG A 195 19.85 -13.82 36.94
CA ARG A 195 20.23 -14.77 35.89
C ARG A 195 19.92 -14.17 34.52
N ARG A 196 20.95 -14.14 33.66
CA ARG A 196 20.83 -13.89 32.22
C ARG A 196 19.90 -14.95 31.62
N ALA A 197 18.60 -14.69 31.50
CA ALA A 197 17.74 -15.53 30.69
C ALA A 197 17.95 -15.10 29.23
N VAL A 198 18.23 -16.10 28.39
CA VAL A 198 18.85 -15.86 27.08
C VAL A 198 17.80 -15.75 25.98
N PHE A 199 16.62 -16.38 26.11
CA PHE A 199 15.51 -16.26 25.15
C PHE A 199 14.15 -16.53 25.82
N GLY A 200 13.08 -15.93 25.28
CA GLY A 200 11.71 -16.08 25.76
C GLY A 200 10.98 -17.33 25.26
N ASP A 201 9.67 -17.40 25.49
CA ASP A 201 8.83 -18.58 25.30
C ASP A 201 7.88 -18.48 24.10
N LEU A 202 7.55 -17.26 23.67
CA LEU A 202 6.51 -17.00 22.66
C LEU A 202 7.06 -16.15 21.49
N PRO A 203 6.85 -16.56 20.23
CA PRO A 203 7.22 -15.74 19.07
C PRO A 203 6.24 -14.57 18.90
N PRO A 204 6.74 -13.33 18.70
CA PRO A 204 5.90 -12.23 18.26
C PRO A 204 5.30 -12.49 16.87
N THR A 205 4.16 -11.87 16.59
CA THR A 205 3.50 -11.98 15.27
C THR A 205 4.43 -11.41 14.19
N PRO A 206 4.72 -12.18 13.12
CA PRO A 206 5.57 -11.72 12.03
C PRO A 206 4.89 -10.63 11.21
N LEU A 207 5.69 -9.86 10.47
CA LEU A 207 5.14 -8.91 9.50
C LEU A 207 4.62 -9.67 8.26
N PRO A 208 3.52 -9.23 7.65
CA PRO A 208 3.03 -9.78 6.39
C PRO A 208 4.10 -9.70 5.30
N GLY A 209 4.32 -10.79 4.56
CA GLY A 209 5.34 -10.87 3.52
C GLY A 209 6.80 -10.91 4.00
N SER A 210 7.06 -10.86 5.32
CA SER A 210 8.41 -11.07 5.85
C SER A 210 8.72 -12.57 5.89
N ALA A 211 9.84 -12.97 5.29
CA ALA A 211 10.33 -14.34 5.39
C ALA A 211 10.65 -14.68 6.87
N LEU A 212 10.47 -15.95 7.24
CA LEU A 212 10.77 -16.48 8.59
C LEU A 212 12.08 -15.92 9.19
N PRO A 213 12.14 -15.77 10.54
CA PRO A 213 13.18 -15.00 11.22
C PRO A 213 14.58 -15.46 10.79
N HIS A 214 15.24 -14.62 10.00
CA HIS A 214 16.63 -14.86 9.63
C HIS A 214 17.50 -14.68 10.88
N ALA A 215 18.12 -15.77 11.33
CA ALA A 215 19.09 -15.79 12.42
C ALA A 215 20.47 -15.20 12.02
N GLY A 216 20.48 -14.19 11.14
CA GLY A 216 21.68 -13.53 10.63
C GLY A 216 21.79 -12.07 11.10
N HIS A 217 23.02 -11.58 11.27
CA HIS A 217 23.32 -10.17 11.52
C HIS A 217 22.86 -9.30 10.34
N SER A 218 21.68 -8.68 10.45
CA SER A 218 21.21 -7.64 9.52
C SER A 218 21.30 -6.26 10.19
N PRO A 219 21.81 -5.22 9.50
CA PRO A 219 21.77 -3.87 10.03
C PRO A 219 20.33 -3.33 10.04
N TYR A 220 20.08 -2.41 10.96
CA TYR A 220 18.81 -1.68 11.06
C TYR A 220 18.84 -0.38 10.26
N GLY A 221 17.76 -0.09 9.54
CA GLY A 221 17.41 1.24 9.08
C GLY A 221 16.51 1.93 10.10
N HIS A 222 16.37 3.26 10.01
CA HIS A 222 15.60 4.06 10.95
C HIS A 222 14.75 5.11 10.22
N LEU A 223 13.49 5.22 10.62
CA LEU A 223 12.56 6.28 10.22
C LEU A 223 12.10 7.07 11.45
N GLU A 224 11.79 8.33 11.25
CA GLU A 224 11.22 9.21 12.27
C GLU A 224 9.96 9.86 11.72
N THR A 225 8.83 9.71 12.42
CA THR A 225 7.55 10.35 12.12
C THR A 225 7.11 11.17 13.31
N ARG A 226 6.64 12.40 13.09
CA ARG A 226 6.16 13.28 14.16
C ARG A 226 4.64 13.38 14.12
N LEU A 227 4.02 13.18 15.28
CA LEU A 227 2.59 13.41 15.49
C LEU A 227 2.44 14.70 16.30
N ASP A 228 1.49 15.54 15.89
CA ASP A 228 1.32 16.84 16.52
C ASP A 228 0.75 16.77 17.94
N ALA A 229 0.74 17.91 18.62
CA ALA A 229 0.22 18.03 19.98
C ALA A 229 -1.29 17.69 20.07
N ALA A 230 -2.05 17.84 18.98
CA ALA A 230 -3.48 17.53 18.98
C ALA A 230 -3.74 16.02 18.97
N VAL A 231 -2.94 15.25 18.21
CA VAL A 231 -2.96 13.77 18.27
C VAL A 231 -2.53 13.29 19.65
N HIS A 232 -1.45 13.87 20.20
CA HIS A 232 -0.97 13.53 21.54
C HIS A 232 -2.06 13.80 22.62
N ASP A 233 -2.68 14.98 22.60
CA ASP A 233 -3.77 15.31 23.53
C ASP A 233 -4.98 14.36 23.40
N ARG A 234 -5.38 14.02 22.17
CA ARG A 234 -6.45 13.03 21.95
C ARG A 234 -6.08 11.66 22.50
N LEU A 235 -4.84 11.20 22.28
CA LEU A 235 -4.34 9.92 22.80
C LEU A 235 -4.44 9.87 24.33
N VAL A 236 -3.90 10.88 25.02
CA VAL A 236 -3.88 10.94 26.49
C VAL A 236 -5.30 11.02 27.06
N ARG A 237 -6.17 11.86 26.48
CA ARG A 237 -7.57 11.95 26.91
C ARG A 237 -8.33 10.65 26.68
N PHE A 238 -8.10 10.00 25.54
CA PHE A 238 -8.73 8.73 25.20
C PHE A 238 -8.31 7.62 26.16
N ALA A 239 -7.00 7.52 26.44
CA ALA A 239 -6.43 6.58 27.41
C ALA A 239 -7.04 6.80 28.80
N ALA A 240 -7.07 8.05 29.28
CA ALA A 240 -7.64 8.40 30.58
C ALA A 240 -9.12 8.04 30.70
N GLY A 241 -9.91 8.27 29.64
CA GLY A 241 -11.34 7.97 29.58
C GLY A 241 -11.67 6.47 29.57
N HIS A 242 -10.72 5.61 29.20
CA HIS A 242 -10.87 4.15 29.18
C HIS A 242 -10.10 3.45 30.30
N GLY A 243 -9.52 4.21 31.23
CA GLY A 243 -8.68 3.67 32.31
C GLY A 243 -7.45 2.92 31.78
N ALA A 244 -6.91 3.36 30.64
CA ALA A 244 -5.78 2.75 29.95
C ALA A 244 -4.58 3.73 29.91
N SER A 245 -3.39 3.21 29.59
CA SER A 245 -2.21 4.03 29.31
C SER A 245 -2.08 4.33 27.81
N ALA A 246 -1.27 5.33 27.45
CA ALA A 246 -0.90 5.61 26.05
C ALA A 246 -0.32 4.36 25.37
N PHE A 247 0.52 3.60 26.07
CA PHE A 247 1.02 2.31 25.62
C PHE A 247 -0.09 1.35 25.21
N MET A 248 -1.11 1.15 26.06
CA MET A 248 -2.22 0.22 25.79
C MET A 248 -3.03 0.66 24.56
N VAL A 249 -3.24 1.96 24.36
CA VAL A 249 -3.96 2.48 23.18
C VAL A 249 -3.18 2.20 21.90
N VAL A 250 -1.86 2.46 21.90
CA VAL A 250 -0.99 2.20 20.74
C VAL A 250 -0.81 0.70 20.51
N HIS A 251 -0.76 -0.11 21.57
CA HIS A 251 -0.73 -1.56 21.51
C HIS A 251 -2.04 -2.11 20.89
N ALA A 252 -3.20 -1.53 21.24
CA ALA A 252 -4.48 -1.86 20.59
C ALA A 252 -4.48 -1.46 19.11
N ALA A 253 -3.97 -0.28 18.75
CA ALA A 253 -3.87 0.14 17.35
C ALA A 253 -2.93 -0.77 16.53
N LEU A 254 -1.81 -1.18 17.12
CA LEU A 254 -0.87 -2.12 16.51
C LEU A 254 -1.48 -3.52 16.37
N THR A 255 -2.21 -3.98 17.39
CA THR A 255 -2.95 -5.25 17.35
C THR A 255 -3.99 -5.24 16.24
N ALA A 256 -4.79 -4.18 16.14
CA ALA A 256 -5.77 -4.01 15.08
C ALA A 256 -5.12 -4.02 13.69
N LEU A 257 -3.99 -3.31 13.54
CA LEU A 257 -3.25 -3.29 12.28
C LEU A 257 -2.72 -4.69 11.90
N LEU A 258 -2.07 -5.39 12.83
CA LEU A 258 -1.49 -6.70 12.57
C LEU A 258 -2.54 -7.78 12.33
N ALA A 259 -3.64 -7.79 13.09
CA ALA A 259 -4.77 -8.70 12.86
C ALA A 259 -5.37 -8.51 11.46
N ARG A 260 -5.35 -7.27 10.95
CA ARG A 260 -5.87 -6.96 9.61
C ARG A 260 -4.92 -7.20 8.45
N LEU A 261 -3.63 -7.22 8.71
CA LEU A 261 -2.62 -7.47 7.68
C LEU A 261 -2.13 -8.93 7.67
N GLY A 262 -2.31 -9.66 8.78
CA GLY A 262 -1.88 -11.04 8.96
C GLY A 262 -3.02 -12.05 8.89
N PRO A 263 -2.71 -13.35 8.80
CA PRO A 263 -3.70 -14.41 8.61
C PRO A 263 -4.43 -14.86 9.90
N GLY A 264 -4.31 -14.12 11.01
CA GLY A 264 -4.78 -14.61 12.31
C GLY A 264 -5.20 -13.50 13.28
N ASP A 265 -6.19 -13.85 14.11
CA ASP A 265 -6.80 -12.96 15.09
C ASP A 265 -6.02 -12.86 16.41
N GLU A 266 -5.14 -13.83 16.71
CA GLU A 266 -4.27 -13.77 17.90
C GLU A 266 -2.96 -13.06 17.57
N VAL A 267 -2.79 -11.83 18.08
CA VAL A 267 -1.63 -11.00 17.82
C VAL A 267 -0.75 -10.94 19.06
N THR A 268 0.53 -11.27 18.90
CA THR A 268 1.55 -11.17 19.96
C THR A 268 2.53 -10.04 19.64
N VAL A 269 2.59 -9.03 20.50
CA VAL A 269 3.55 -7.91 20.40
C VAL A 269 4.65 -8.08 21.43
N ALA A 270 5.90 -7.85 21.02
CA ALA A 270 7.02 -7.79 21.95
C ALA A 270 7.08 -6.41 22.64
N ALA A 271 7.07 -6.38 23.96
CA ALA A 271 7.06 -5.14 24.73
C ALA A 271 8.28 -5.06 25.67
N PRO A 272 9.31 -4.26 25.35
CA PRO A 272 10.37 -3.97 26.30
C PRO A 272 9.79 -3.15 27.46
N VAL A 273 9.99 -3.63 28.68
CA VAL A 273 9.55 -2.98 29.92
C VAL A 273 10.69 -2.84 30.93
N PRO A 274 10.69 -1.80 31.76
CA PRO A 274 11.70 -1.63 32.81
C PRO A 274 11.46 -2.65 33.94
N ALA A 275 12.52 -3.32 34.40
CA ALA A 275 12.51 -4.18 35.59
C ALA A 275 13.34 -3.52 36.72
N ARG A 276 12.92 -2.32 37.11
CA ARG A 276 13.60 -1.44 38.07
C ARG A 276 12.74 -1.24 39.32
N ASP A 277 12.46 -2.33 40.00
CA ASP A 277 11.62 -2.44 41.19
C ASP A 277 12.21 -1.73 42.42
N THR A 278 13.54 -1.77 42.60
CA THR A 278 14.22 -1.16 43.77
C THR A 278 14.86 0.20 43.46
N ALA A 279 15.00 1.05 44.48
CA ALA A 279 15.70 2.34 44.37
C ALA A 279 17.13 2.20 43.81
N SER A 280 17.84 1.12 44.15
CA SER A 280 19.18 0.84 43.59
C SER A 280 19.15 0.53 42.09
N LEU A 281 18.14 -0.18 41.59
CA LEU A 281 17.96 -0.47 40.16
C LEU A 281 17.48 0.74 39.37
N ARG A 282 16.61 1.57 39.94
CA ARG A 282 16.15 2.83 39.32
C ARG A 282 17.31 3.78 39.00
N GLU A 283 18.35 3.77 39.81
CA GLU A 283 19.57 4.57 39.61
C GLU A 283 20.70 3.85 38.87
N ALA A 284 20.50 2.61 38.45
CA ALA A 284 21.54 1.79 37.84
C ALA A 284 21.71 2.08 36.33
N VAL A 285 22.94 1.96 35.84
CA VAL A 285 23.23 1.98 34.39
C VAL A 285 23.43 0.54 33.93
N GLY A 286 22.58 0.06 33.03
CA GLY A 286 22.67 -1.30 32.53
C GLY A 286 21.36 -1.82 31.93
N PRO A 287 21.40 -3.00 31.32
CA PRO A 287 20.26 -3.62 30.66
C PRO A 287 19.34 -4.27 31.70
N TYR A 288 18.54 -3.45 32.40
CA TYR A 288 17.69 -3.89 33.51
C TYR A 288 16.21 -3.97 33.13
N GLY A 289 15.93 -4.44 31.91
CA GLY A 289 14.58 -4.58 31.36
C GLY A 289 14.12 -6.03 31.22
N ARG A 290 12.87 -6.22 30.79
CA ARG A 290 12.30 -7.48 30.28
C ARG A 290 11.70 -7.22 28.90
N LEU A 291 11.62 -8.27 28.07
CA LEU A 291 10.91 -8.23 26.80
C LEU A 291 9.68 -9.13 26.91
N LEU A 292 8.54 -8.57 27.29
CA LEU A 292 7.30 -9.32 27.47
C LEU A 292 6.70 -9.71 26.11
N ALA A 293 6.06 -10.88 26.05
CA ALA A 293 5.17 -11.26 24.96
C ALA A 293 3.73 -10.94 25.39
N LEU A 294 3.09 -9.98 24.73
CA LEU A 294 1.72 -9.56 25.01
C LEU A 294 0.81 -10.07 23.90
N SER A 295 0.09 -11.16 24.17
CA SER A 295 -0.80 -11.84 23.21
C SER A 295 -2.24 -11.41 23.42
N VAL A 296 -2.86 -10.84 22.39
CA VAL A 296 -4.19 -10.26 22.42
C VAL A 296 -5.05 -10.90 21.33
N ASP A 297 -6.24 -11.34 21.72
CA ASP A 297 -7.24 -11.91 20.83
C ASP A 297 -8.10 -10.80 20.18
N ALA A 298 -7.99 -10.66 18.87
CA ALA A 298 -8.76 -9.73 18.03
C ALA A 298 -9.99 -10.39 17.36
N THR A 299 -10.34 -11.63 17.72
CA THR A 299 -11.44 -12.39 17.09
C THR A 299 -12.76 -11.66 17.24
N GLY A 300 -13.59 -11.73 16.19
CA GLY A 300 -14.98 -11.28 16.17
C GLY A 300 -15.18 -9.82 15.78
N ASP A 301 -14.19 -9.19 15.13
CA ASP A 301 -14.24 -7.80 14.66
C ASP A 301 -14.69 -6.78 15.74
N PRO A 302 -14.03 -6.76 16.92
CA PRO A 302 -14.45 -5.93 18.04
C PRO A 302 -14.37 -4.43 17.72
N ALA A 303 -15.20 -3.62 18.37
CA ALA A 303 -15.00 -2.18 18.38
C ALA A 303 -13.63 -1.84 18.99
N PHE A 304 -12.99 -0.75 18.56
CA PHE A 304 -11.66 -0.39 19.07
C PHE A 304 -11.64 -0.25 20.60
N GLY A 305 -12.69 0.32 21.21
CA GLY A 305 -12.82 0.39 22.66
C GLY A 305 -12.89 -0.98 23.35
N GLU A 306 -13.49 -1.98 22.71
CA GLU A 306 -13.52 -3.36 23.22
C GLU A 306 -12.16 -4.04 23.10
N LEU A 307 -11.47 -3.86 21.98
CA LEU A 307 -10.10 -4.35 21.79
C LEU A 307 -9.16 -3.73 22.84
N LEU A 308 -9.27 -2.43 23.11
CA LEU A 308 -8.52 -1.76 24.16
C LEU A 308 -8.80 -2.39 25.54
N GLY A 309 -10.05 -2.77 25.82
CA GLY A 309 -10.40 -3.51 27.04
C GLY A 309 -9.66 -4.85 27.16
N ARG A 310 -9.55 -5.60 26.05
CA ARG A 310 -8.78 -6.86 25.99
C ARG A 310 -7.29 -6.63 26.21
N VAL A 311 -6.71 -5.66 25.49
CA VAL A 311 -5.30 -5.25 25.62
C VAL A 311 -4.98 -4.88 27.08
N ARG A 312 -5.80 -4.01 27.68
CA ARG A 312 -5.62 -3.56 29.06
C ARG A 312 -5.59 -4.73 30.05
N ALA A 313 -6.47 -5.73 29.87
CA ALA A 313 -6.51 -6.90 30.73
C ALA A 313 -5.22 -7.75 30.61
N VAL A 314 -4.74 -7.96 29.38
CA VAL A 314 -3.50 -8.70 29.08
C VAL A 314 -2.29 -7.98 29.67
N ASP A 315 -2.14 -6.69 29.38
CA ASP A 315 -0.98 -5.88 29.77
C ASP A 315 -0.86 -5.79 31.30
N LEU A 316 -1.96 -5.45 31.99
CA LEU A 316 -1.96 -5.38 33.46
C LEU A 316 -1.73 -6.74 34.11
N GLY A 317 -2.27 -7.82 33.53
CA GLY A 317 -2.00 -9.19 33.99
C GLY A 317 -0.52 -9.54 33.90
N ALA A 318 0.14 -9.16 32.80
CA ALA A 318 1.57 -9.37 32.59
C ALA A 318 2.43 -8.53 33.54
N TYR A 319 2.09 -7.26 33.77
CA TYR A 319 2.87 -6.38 34.65
C TYR A 319 2.85 -6.83 36.11
N ARG A 320 1.76 -7.45 36.57
CA ARG A 320 1.63 -8.01 37.93
C ARG A 320 2.33 -9.34 38.12
N ASN A 321 2.71 -10.01 37.03
CA ASN A 321 3.25 -11.34 37.07
C ASN A 321 4.76 -11.35 36.76
N GLY A 322 5.56 -11.63 37.79
CA GLY A 322 7.00 -11.80 37.63
C GLY A 322 7.40 -12.94 36.68
N GLU A 323 6.51 -13.91 36.45
CA GLU A 323 6.69 -15.03 35.53
C GLU A 323 5.96 -14.85 34.19
N ALA A 324 5.49 -13.64 33.88
CA ALA A 324 4.86 -13.37 32.58
C ALA A 324 5.77 -13.77 31.41
N ALA A 325 5.14 -14.30 30.35
CA ALA A 325 5.83 -14.84 29.19
C ALA A 325 6.72 -13.80 28.51
N LEU A 326 7.88 -14.27 28.07
CA LEU A 326 8.88 -13.44 27.40
C LEU A 326 8.86 -13.68 25.90
N ALA A 327 9.12 -12.65 25.11
CA ALA A 327 9.14 -12.75 23.66
C ALA A 327 10.44 -13.37 23.12
N LEU A 328 10.33 -14.20 22.08
CA LEU A 328 11.44 -14.58 21.22
C LEU A 328 11.83 -13.44 20.27
N PRO A 329 13.04 -13.47 19.69
CA PRO A 329 13.42 -12.56 18.61
C PRO A 329 12.51 -12.68 17.37
N GLY A 330 12.26 -11.55 16.70
CA GLY A 330 11.45 -11.44 15.48
C GLY A 330 10.17 -10.62 15.65
N GLY A 331 9.41 -10.48 14.56
CA GLY A 331 8.11 -9.80 14.53
C GLY A 331 8.19 -8.32 14.90
N VAL A 332 7.13 -7.80 15.55
CA VAL A 332 7.01 -6.39 15.92
C VAL A 332 7.24 -6.18 17.42
N ALA A 333 8.07 -5.19 17.75
CA ALA A 333 8.22 -4.68 19.10
C ALA A 333 7.66 -3.26 19.26
N LEU A 334 7.06 -2.96 20.41
CA LEU A 334 6.47 -1.66 20.73
C LEU A 334 6.94 -1.17 22.10
N ALA A 335 7.43 0.07 22.15
CA ALA A 335 7.74 0.80 23.37
C ALA A 335 7.10 2.19 23.33
N VAL A 336 6.63 2.67 24.49
CA VAL A 336 6.24 4.08 24.68
C VAL A 336 7.08 4.63 25.83
N LEU A 337 7.80 5.71 25.56
CA LEU A 337 8.71 6.36 26.49
C LEU A 337 8.28 7.81 26.67
N GLN A 338 8.46 8.33 27.88
CA GLN A 338 8.41 9.76 28.11
C GLN A 338 9.74 10.39 27.69
N GLU A 339 9.72 11.59 27.11
CA GLU A 339 10.95 12.34 26.86
C GLU A 339 11.73 12.48 28.17
N PRO A 340 13.04 12.13 28.19
CA PRO A 340 13.84 12.26 29.39
C PRO A 340 14.06 13.73 29.72
N VAL A 341 13.12 14.33 30.45
CA VAL A 341 13.24 15.70 30.96
C VAL A 341 14.17 15.64 32.18
N GLY A 342 15.30 16.34 32.14
CA GLY A 342 16.18 16.37 33.31
C GLY A 342 17.52 16.97 33.00
N THR A 343 17.78 18.15 33.55
CA THR A 343 19.10 18.75 33.54
C THR A 343 19.79 18.44 34.87
N VAL A 344 20.93 17.77 34.81
CA VAL A 344 21.75 17.52 35.99
C VAL A 344 22.88 18.55 36.04
N GLU A 345 22.87 19.40 37.06
CA GLU A 345 23.94 20.37 37.28
C GLU A 345 25.11 19.72 38.04
N ALA A 346 26.34 19.95 37.56
CA ALA A 346 27.58 19.64 38.26
C ALA A 346 28.64 20.71 38.03
N ALA A 347 29.11 21.34 39.12
CA ALA A 347 30.20 22.32 39.08
C ALA A 347 30.00 23.44 38.03
N GLY A 348 28.76 23.93 37.89
CA GLY A 348 28.36 24.95 36.91
C GLY A 348 28.12 24.44 35.49
N LEU A 349 28.21 23.12 35.26
CA LEU A 349 27.89 22.46 34.00
C LEU A 349 26.52 21.78 34.07
N ASP A 350 25.63 22.18 33.18
CA ASP A 350 24.34 21.55 32.95
C ASP A 350 24.49 20.39 31.97
N ILE A 351 24.10 19.19 32.38
CA ILE A 351 24.13 17.98 31.56
C ILE A 351 22.70 17.57 31.27
N THR A 352 22.29 17.67 30.01
CA THR A 352 20.94 17.31 29.56
C THR A 352 21.05 16.14 28.57
N PRO A 353 20.43 14.98 28.84
CA PRO A 353 20.36 13.91 27.86
C PRO A 353 19.51 14.36 26.67
N LEU A 354 19.94 13.98 25.47
CA LEU A 354 19.14 14.14 24.26
C LEU A 354 18.53 12.77 23.88
N PRO A 355 17.43 12.75 23.10
CA PRO A 355 16.88 11.51 22.57
C PRO A 355 17.97 10.69 21.86
N PRO A 356 18.20 9.43 22.26
CA PRO A 356 19.31 8.64 21.74
C PRO A 356 18.91 7.87 20.48
N ARG A 357 19.92 7.31 19.80
CA ARG A 357 19.66 6.14 18.95
C ARG A 357 19.61 4.93 19.87
N LEU A 358 18.39 4.57 20.27
CA LEU A 358 18.10 3.52 21.24
C LEU A 358 18.60 2.16 20.76
N PRO A 359 19.05 1.27 21.67
CA PRO A 359 19.28 -0.12 21.33
C PRO A 359 17.95 -0.73 20.84
N VAL A 360 17.98 -1.30 19.64
CA VAL A 360 16.81 -1.89 19.01
C VAL A 360 16.58 -3.27 19.65
N PRO A 361 15.38 -3.57 20.19
CA PRO A 361 15.06 -4.94 20.61
C PRO A 361 15.23 -5.89 19.41
N PRO A 362 15.44 -7.20 19.63
CA PRO A 362 15.75 -8.14 18.56
C PRO A 362 14.49 -8.48 17.72
N ALA A 363 13.86 -7.49 17.10
CA ALA A 363 12.63 -7.58 16.33
C ALA A 363 12.91 -7.40 14.83
N ASP A 364 11.94 -7.71 13.97
CA ASP A 364 12.03 -7.35 12.54
C ASP A 364 11.72 -5.87 12.34
N LEU A 365 10.78 -5.34 13.15
CA LEU A 365 10.42 -3.93 13.21
C LEU A 365 10.16 -3.52 14.67
N ALA A 366 10.80 -2.45 15.12
CA ALA A 366 10.66 -1.92 16.47
C ALA A 366 10.16 -0.47 16.43
N LEU A 367 9.02 -0.24 17.07
CA LEU A 367 8.35 1.04 17.20
C LEU A 367 8.63 1.60 18.59
N THR A 368 9.27 2.76 18.67
CA THR A 368 9.43 3.50 19.92
C THR A 368 8.74 4.85 19.78
N LEU A 369 7.67 5.06 20.53
CA LEU A 369 7.04 6.37 20.64
C LEU A 369 7.66 7.11 21.81
N ILE A 370 8.05 8.37 21.59
CA ILE A 370 8.54 9.28 22.62
C ILE A 370 7.49 10.37 22.81
N GLU A 371 6.93 10.47 24.01
CA GLU A 371 5.98 11.50 24.40
C GLU A 371 6.69 12.79 24.80
N HIS A 372 6.35 13.90 24.13
CA HIS A 372 6.86 15.22 24.46
C HIS A 372 5.84 15.96 25.29
N HIS A 373 6.30 16.62 26.36
CA HIS A 373 5.46 17.41 27.25
C HIS A 373 6.04 18.81 27.45
N GLU A 374 5.17 19.80 27.57
CA GLU A 374 5.56 21.12 28.03
C GLU A 374 6.03 21.08 29.50
N PRO A 375 6.78 22.10 29.99
CA PRO A 375 7.13 22.20 31.40
C PRO A 375 5.93 22.20 32.36
N THR A 376 4.75 22.57 31.85
CA THR A 376 3.46 22.55 32.57
C THR A 376 2.88 21.14 32.71
N GLY A 377 3.43 20.14 31.99
CA GLY A 377 2.89 18.79 31.88
C GLY A 377 1.88 18.60 30.74
N ALA A 378 1.62 19.63 29.93
CA ALA A 378 0.69 19.52 28.79
C ALA A 378 1.29 18.70 27.62
N PRO A 379 0.49 17.92 26.87
CA PRO A 379 0.94 17.21 25.67
C PRO A 379 1.54 18.15 24.61
N ALA A 380 2.77 17.88 24.16
CA ALA A 380 3.53 18.69 23.20
C ALA A 380 3.86 17.96 21.88
N GLY A 381 3.16 16.85 21.60
CA GLY A 381 3.37 15.98 20.44
C GLY A 381 4.08 14.66 20.76
N LEU A 382 4.21 13.81 19.75
CA LEU A 382 4.86 12.49 19.83
C LEU A 382 5.89 12.36 18.72
N THR A 383 7.01 11.69 19.01
CA THR A 383 7.95 11.23 17.98
C THR A 383 7.93 9.71 17.91
N LEU A 384 7.52 9.17 16.76
CA LEU A 384 7.56 7.74 16.47
C LEU A 384 8.87 7.41 15.73
N HIS A 385 9.75 6.67 16.41
CA HIS A 385 10.94 6.09 15.83
C HIS A 385 10.66 4.65 15.40
N THR A 386 10.84 4.37 14.11
CA THR A 386 10.72 3.02 13.55
C THR A 386 12.10 2.51 13.18
N ALA A 387 12.59 1.50 13.89
CA ALA A 387 13.79 0.77 13.49
C ALA A 387 13.37 -0.53 12.78
N TYR A 388 13.92 -0.80 11.60
CA TYR A 388 13.53 -1.96 10.79
C TYR A 388 14.74 -2.70 10.25
N ARG A 389 14.62 -4.01 10.02
CA ARG A 389 15.69 -4.79 9.38
C ARG A 389 15.77 -4.44 7.90
N THR A 390 16.92 -3.95 7.46
CA THR A 390 17.16 -3.59 6.04
C THR A 390 17.00 -4.78 5.10
N ARG A 391 17.33 -6.00 5.55
CA ARG A 391 16.99 -7.24 4.86
C ARG A 391 15.78 -7.90 5.54
N GLY A 392 14.76 -8.23 4.75
CA GLY A 392 13.53 -8.87 5.22
C GLY A 392 12.34 -7.92 5.33
N VAL A 393 12.55 -6.69 5.82
CA VAL A 393 11.50 -5.65 5.88
C VAL A 393 11.75 -4.59 4.81
N GLY A 394 12.90 -3.91 4.85
CA GLY A 394 13.20 -2.81 3.93
C GLY A 394 12.52 -1.49 4.31
N GLU A 395 12.99 -0.38 3.71
CA GLU A 395 12.56 0.98 4.07
C GLU A 395 11.09 1.25 3.72
N ASP A 396 10.68 0.91 2.51
CA ASP A 396 9.32 1.18 2.01
C ASP A 396 8.25 0.43 2.81
N ALA A 397 8.51 -0.83 3.16
CA ALA A 397 7.59 -1.62 3.98
C ALA A 397 7.49 -1.04 5.41
N ALA A 398 8.61 -0.61 5.98
CA ALA A 398 8.64 0.02 7.30
C ALA A 398 7.94 1.38 7.30
N ALA A 399 8.13 2.19 6.26
CA ALA A 399 7.46 3.48 6.09
C ALA A 399 5.95 3.30 5.93
N SER A 400 5.56 2.37 5.04
CA SER A 400 4.15 1.98 4.86
C SER A 400 3.55 1.55 6.19
N PHE A 401 4.14 0.58 6.89
CA PHE A 401 3.64 0.08 8.18
C PHE A 401 3.48 1.19 9.22
N THR A 402 4.49 2.06 9.34
CA THR A 402 4.49 3.22 10.26
C THR A 402 3.33 4.17 9.95
N ALA A 403 3.10 4.43 8.66
CA ALA A 403 2.04 5.33 8.22
C ALA A 403 0.64 4.70 8.39
N ARG A 404 0.48 3.38 8.16
CA ARG A 404 -0.76 2.65 8.44
C ARG A 404 -1.09 2.65 9.93
N LEU A 405 -0.10 2.41 10.80
CA LEU A 405 -0.28 2.48 12.25
C LEU A 405 -0.75 3.86 12.69
N THR A 406 -0.16 4.91 12.13
CA THR A 406 -0.56 6.30 12.40
C THR A 406 -2.01 6.54 11.97
N ALA A 407 -2.41 6.09 10.78
CA ALA A 407 -3.78 6.24 10.29
C ALA A 407 -4.81 5.47 11.14
N VAL A 408 -4.46 4.25 11.56
CA VAL A 408 -5.28 3.45 12.49
C VAL A 408 -5.45 4.19 13.82
N LEU A 409 -4.37 4.72 14.38
CA LEU A 409 -4.40 5.47 15.62
C LEU A 409 -5.30 6.72 15.51
N GLU A 410 -5.15 7.51 14.44
CA GLU A 410 -5.98 8.71 14.23
C GLU A 410 -7.46 8.38 14.06
N THR A 411 -7.77 7.31 13.32
CA THR A 411 -9.16 6.87 13.09
C THR A 411 -9.77 6.37 14.40
N ALA A 412 -9.05 5.51 15.12
CA ALA A 412 -9.48 4.93 16.38
C ALA A 412 -9.73 5.99 17.48
N LEU A 413 -8.91 7.04 17.51
CA LEU A 413 -9.09 8.17 18.44
C LEU A 413 -10.26 9.09 18.05
N THR A 414 -10.75 9.01 16.81
CA THR A 414 -11.86 9.83 16.31
C THR A 414 -13.20 9.10 16.46
N ASP A 415 -13.25 7.81 16.13
CA ASP A 415 -14.42 6.95 16.28
C ASP A 415 -14.04 5.62 16.96
N PRO A 416 -14.02 5.58 18.30
CA PRO A 416 -13.65 4.38 19.04
C PRO A 416 -14.72 3.28 19.03
N SER A 417 -15.91 3.60 18.53
CA SER A 417 -16.99 2.63 18.33
C SER A 417 -16.86 1.87 17.00
N ALA A 418 -15.96 2.30 16.13
CA ALA A 418 -15.68 1.63 14.87
C ALA A 418 -15.11 0.21 15.13
N PRO A 419 -15.66 -0.83 14.48
CA PRO A 419 -15.07 -2.16 14.45
C PRO A 419 -13.73 -2.14 13.71
N LEU A 420 -12.87 -3.14 13.96
CA LEU A 420 -11.53 -3.20 13.39
C LEU A 420 -11.55 -3.13 11.85
N SER A 421 -12.51 -3.81 11.23
CA SER A 421 -12.76 -3.82 9.79
C SER A 421 -12.94 -2.42 9.18
N ARG A 422 -13.49 -1.46 9.95
CA ARG A 422 -13.73 -0.08 9.53
C ARG A 422 -12.55 0.88 9.78
N LEU A 423 -11.52 0.46 10.52
CA LEU A 423 -10.35 1.31 10.75
C LEU A 423 -9.60 1.58 9.43
N ARG A 424 -9.22 2.83 9.15
CA ARG A 424 -8.53 3.14 7.90
C ARG A 424 -7.08 2.64 7.96
N LEU A 425 -6.72 1.73 7.06
CA LEU A 425 -5.32 1.29 6.89
C LEU A 425 -4.52 2.16 5.94
N ARG A 426 -5.13 3.13 5.24
CA ARG A 426 -4.45 3.93 4.23
C ARG A 426 -3.77 5.14 4.87
N ALA A 427 -2.46 5.25 4.71
CA ALA A 427 -1.76 6.50 4.93
C ALA A 427 -2.26 7.57 3.95
N ALA A 428 -2.43 8.80 4.41
CA ALA A 428 -2.78 9.91 3.53
C ALA A 428 -1.62 10.21 2.56
N ALA A 429 -1.81 9.82 1.30
CA ALA A 429 -1.12 10.27 0.09
C ALA A 429 0.41 10.11 0.01
N GLU A 430 0.88 9.00 -0.55
CA GLU A 430 2.00 8.97 -1.50
C GLU A 430 1.66 8.01 -2.67
N ALA A 431 2.13 8.34 -3.86
CA ALA A 431 1.73 7.72 -5.13
C ALA A 431 2.11 6.24 -5.23
N GLY A 432 1.13 5.40 -5.61
CA GLY A 432 1.33 4.23 -6.47
C GLY A 432 1.96 2.96 -5.86
N GLY A 433 1.33 2.35 -4.86
CA GLY A 433 1.47 0.91 -4.63
C GLY A 433 0.40 0.15 -5.43
N GLY A 434 0.81 -0.77 -6.31
CA GLY A 434 -0.08 -1.69 -7.02
C GLY A 434 -0.98 -1.05 -8.10
N VAL A 435 -1.08 0.28 -8.17
CA VAL A 435 -1.86 0.99 -9.19
C VAL A 435 -0.95 1.49 -10.32
N TRP A 436 -1.18 1.02 -11.54
CA TRP A 436 -0.45 1.41 -12.74
C TRP A 436 -1.43 2.09 -13.70
N ALA A 437 -1.51 3.43 -13.68
CA ALA A 437 -2.56 4.18 -14.37
C ALA A 437 -2.01 5.37 -15.18
N GLY A 438 -2.65 5.63 -16.34
CA GLY A 438 -2.42 6.80 -17.17
C GLY A 438 -3.19 8.01 -16.65
N GLU A 439 -3.13 9.13 -17.37
CA GLU A 439 -3.91 10.31 -17.03
C GLU A 439 -5.42 9.96 -17.02
N SER A 440 -6.10 10.42 -15.97
CA SER A 440 -7.53 10.20 -15.80
C SER A 440 -8.30 11.27 -16.58
N ALA A 441 -9.03 10.87 -17.62
CA ALA A 441 -9.83 11.76 -18.44
C ALA A 441 -11.16 11.08 -18.82
N ALA A 442 -12.21 11.89 -18.93
CA ALA A 442 -13.51 11.45 -19.40
C ALA A 442 -13.42 11.02 -20.87
N LEU A 443 -13.99 9.85 -21.19
CA LEU A 443 -14.02 9.37 -22.56
C LEU A 443 -15.02 10.20 -23.38
N PRO A 444 -14.70 10.55 -24.63
CA PRO A 444 -15.66 11.18 -25.51
C PRO A 444 -16.84 10.24 -25.79
N ASP A 445 -18.07 10.76 -25.65
CA ASP A 445 -19.28 10.05 -26.05
C ASP A 445 -19.44 10.06 -27.57
N GLY A 446 -19.79 8.92 -28.16
CA GLY A 446 -20.05 8.79 -29.59
C GLY A 446 -19.76 7.40 -30.14
N THR A 447 -19.86 7.27 -31.46
CA THR A 447 -19.61 6.01 -32.18
C THR A 447 -18.30 6.09 -32.97
N ALA A 448 -17.67 4.95 -33.23
CA ALA A 448 -16.45 4.88 -34.05
C ALA A 448 -16.63 5.55 -35.42
N ALA A 449 -17.78 5.34 -36.07
CA ALA A 449 -18.13 5.98 -37.34
C ALA A 449 -18.28 7.50 -37.20
N GLY A 450 -18.92 7.98 -36.13
CA GLY A 450 -19.08 9.42 -35.86
C GLY A 450 -17.75 10.13 -35.63
N PHE A 451 -16.85 9.52 -34.84
CA PHE A 451 -15.51 10.06 -34.61
C PHE A 451 -14.68 10.09 -35.91
N PHE A 452 -14.74 9.04 -36.72
CA PHE A 452 -14.08 9.00 -38.02
C PHE A 452 -14.62 10.07 -38.97
N ALA A 453 -15.94 10.22 -39.09
CA ALA A 453 -16.55 11.24 -39.95
C ALA A 453 -16.12 12.66 -39.54
N ALA A 454 -16.06 12.94 -38.23
CA ALA A 454 -15.56 14.21 -37.71
C ALA A 454 -14.08 14.45 -38.02
N GLN A 455 -13.27 13.39 -38.07
CA GLN A 455 -11.86 13.46 -38.45
C GLN A 455 -11.69 13.64 -39.97
N ALA A 456 -12.41 12.87 -40.79
CA ALA A 456 -12.37 12.94 -42.24
C ALA A 456 -12.81 14.33 -42.76
N ALA A 457 -13.82 14.93 -42.14
CA ALA A 457 -14.24 16.30 -42.44
C ALA A 457 -13.16 17.36 -42.10
N ARG A 458 -12.32 17.09 -41.08
CA ARG A 458 -11.29 18.01 -40.61
C ARG A 458 -10.05 18.01 -41.49
N THR A 459 -9.60 16.84 -41.93
CA THR A 459 -8.38 16.67 -42.73
C THR A 459 -8.58 15.75 -43.94
N PRO A 460 -9.49 16.09 -44.87
CA PRO A 460 -9.92 15.17 -45.94
C PRO A 460 -8.79 14.73 -46.88
N ARG A 461 -7.79 15.59 -47.08
CA ARG A 461 -6.64 15.34 -47.98
C ARG A 461 -5.40 14.81 -47.27
N SER A 462 -5.48 14.56 -45.96
CA SER A 462 -4.38 13.92 -45.24
C SER A 462 -4.39 12.43 -45.55
N THR A 463 -3.20 11.82 -45.63
CA THR A 463 -3.08 10.37 -45.75
C THR A 463 -3.74 9.71 -44.53
N ALA A 464 -4.65 8.77 -44.75
CA ALA A 464 -5.28 7.97 -43.71
C ALA A 464 -4.52 6.65 -43.55
N VAL A 465 -4.42 5.89 -44.65
CA VAL A 465 -3.64 4.66 -44.77
C VAL A 465 -2.75 4.75 -46.01
N THR A 466 -1.64 4.01 -46.08
CA THR A 466 -0.74 4.01 -47.25
C THR A 466 -1.51 3.96 -48.57
N GLY A 467 -1.40 5.02 -49.38
CA GLY A 467 -2.02 5.11 -50.70
C GLY A 467 -3.44 5.70 -50.75
N MET A 468 -4.03 6.08 -49.61
CA MET A 468 -5.40 6.62 -49.53
C MET A 468 -5.50 7.80 -48.55
N ASP A 469 -6.19 8.86 -48.95
CA ASP A 469 -6.53 9.96 -48.05
C ASP A 469 -7.84 9.71 -47.28
N TYR A 470 -8.10 10.53 -46.26
CA TYR A 470 -9.32 10.38 -45.45
C TYR A 470 -10.61 10.50 -46.28
N ALA A 471 -10.65 11.37 -47.29
CA ALA A 471 -11.84 11.55 -48.13
C ALA A 471 -12.10 10.35 -49.04
N GLU A 472 -11.05 9.76 -49.61
CA GLU A 472 -11.14 8.55 -50.42
C GLU A 472 -11.56 7.34 -49.57
N LEU A 473 -11.00 7.20 -48.37
CA LEU A 473 -11.37 6.15 -47.42
C LEU A 473 -12.83 6.26 -46.98
N ASP A 474 -13.28 7.47 -46.71
CA ASP A 474 -14.66 7.76 -46.33
C ASP A 474 -15.64 7.41 -47.46
N ALA A 475 -15.37 7.85 -48.70
CA ALA A 475 -16.21 7.58 -49.86
C ALA A 475 -16.29 6.08 -50.20
N ARG A 476 -15.19 5.33 -50.08
CA ARG A 476 -15.18 3.88 -50.34
C ARG A 476 -15.90 3.10 -49.26
N SER A 477 -15.69 3.47 -47.99
CA SER A 477 -16.38 2.82 -46.87
C SER A 477 -17.89 3.11 -46.87
N ASP A 478 -18.32 4.29 -47.31
CA ASP A 478 -19.73 4.62 -47.55
C ASP A 478 -20.38 3.65 -48.55
N LEU A 479 -19.77 3.48 -49.73
CA LEU A 479 -20.31 2.62 -50.77
C LEU A 479 -20.40 1.15 -50.31
N LEU A 480 -19.38 0.67 -49.59
CA LEU A 480 -19.41 -0.67 -49.02
C LEU A 480 -20.47 -0.80 -47.92
N ALA A 481 -20.64 0.23 -47.07
CA ALA A 481 -21.67 0.22 -46.02
C ALA A 481 -23.08 0.07 -46.60
N HIS A 482 -23.40 0.73 -47.72
CA HIS A 482 -24.67 0.54 -48.43
C HIS A 482 -24.85 -0.89 -48.95
N VAL A 483 -23.79 -1.53 -49.43
CA VAL A 483 -23.83 -2.95 -49.84
C VAL A 483 -24.10 -3.85 -48.63
N LEU A 484 -23.47 -3.58 -47.50
CA LEU A 484 -23.66 -4.33 -46.25
C LEU A 484 -25.10 -4.16 -45.72
N LEU A 485 -25.62 -2.93 -45.69
CA LEU A 485 -27.01 -2.63 -45.29
C LEU A 485 -28.03 -3.35 -46.18
N ALA A 486 -27.77 -3.43 -47.48
CA ALA A 486 -28.63 -4.19 -48.42
C ALA A 486 -28.65 -5.71 -48.16
N HIS A 487 -27.70 -6.22 -47.36
CA HIS A 487 -27.62 -7.61 -46.91
C HIS A 487 -27.87 -7.73 -45.40
N ASP A 488 -28.68 -6.83 -44.85
CA ASP A 488 -29.17 -6.83 -43.46
C ASP A 488 -28.06 -6.65 -42.39
N ALA A 489 -26.88 -6.12 -42.76
CA ALA A 489 -25.89 -5.71 -41.77
C ALA A 489 -26.33 -4.41 -41.08
N GLY A 490 -26.47 -4.45 -39.76
CA GLY A 490 -26.81 -3.30 -38.93
C GLY A 490 -26.65 -3.58 -37.43
N PRO A 491 -27.14 -2.70 -36.55
CA PRO A 491 -27.01 -2.87 -35.11
C PRO A 491 -27.59 -4.20 -34.62
N GLY A 492 -26.80 -4.96 -33.85
CA GLY A 492 -27.15 -6.29 -33.36
C GLY A 492 -26.91 -7.44 -34.35
N THR A 493 -26.21 -7.19 -35.46
CA THR A 493 -25.71 -8.22 -36.39
C THR A 493 -24.18 -8.21 -36.45
N THR A 494 -23.61 -9.27 -37.00
CA THR A 494 -22.15 -9.41 -37.16
C THR A 494 -21.75 -9.47 -38.63
N VAL A 495 -20.67 -8.78 -38.99
CA VAL A 495 -19.99 -8.93 -40.28
C VAL A 495 -18.66 -9.63 -40.06
N VAL A 496 -18.54 -10.83 -40.59
CA VAL A 496 -17.31 -11.64 -40.51
C VAL A 496 -16.40 -11.22 -41.66
N THR A 497 -15.16 -10.81 -41.36
CA THR A 497 -14.18 -10.40 -42.37
C THR A 497 -12.99 -11.35 -42.42
N ALA A 498 -12.61 -11.75 -43.63
CA ALA A 498 -11.37 -12.46 -43.90
C ALA A 498 -10.76 -11.87 -45.16
N LEU A 499 -10.09 -10.73 -44.99
CA LEU A 499 -9.44 -9.96 -46.06
C LEU A 499 -7.96 -9.80 -45.74
N SER A 500 -7.09 -10.39 -46.55
CA SER A 500 -5.64 -10.28 -46.36
C SER A 500 -5.05 -8.95 -46.86
N ASP A 501 -5.82 -8.14 -47.58
CA ASP A 501 -5.37 -6.85 -48.10
C ASP A 501 -5.59 -5.74 -47.06
N PRO A 502 -4.54 -5.07 -46.55
CA PRO A 502 -4.69 -4.08 -45.48
C PRO A 502 -5.56 -2.88 -45.86
N THR A 503 -5.51 -2.44 -47.12
CA THR A 503 -6.31 -1.30 -47.59
C THR A 503 -7.78 -1.66 -47.73
N GLY A 504 -8.07 -2.83 -48.31
CA GLY A 504 -9.41 -3.39 -48.42
C GLY A 504 -10.02 -3.69 -47.06
N PHE A 505 -9.22 -4.20 -46.12
CA PHE A 505 -9.65 -4.38 -44.73
C PHE A 505 -9.97 -3.05 -44.06
N ALA A 506 -9.16 -2.00 -44.25
CA ALA A 506 -9.44 -0.69 -43.67
C ALA A 506 -10.77 -0.08 -44.15
N VAL A 507 -11.07 -0.23 -45.45
CA VAL A 507 -12.37 0.15 -46.01
C VAL A 507 -13.51 -0.68 -45.39
N ALA A 508 -13.31 -2.00 -45.25
CA ALA A 508 -14.29 -2.90 -44.65
C ALA A 508 -14.57 -2.58 -43.18
N ALA A 509 -13.54 -2.38 -42.36
CA ALA A 509 -13.68 -2.07 -40.94
C ALA A 509 -14.50 -0.80 -40.71
N LEU A 510 -14.23 0.26 -41.47
CA LEU A 510 -15.02 1.50 -41.42
C LEU A 510 -16.43 1.33 -41.97
N ALA A 511 -16.61 0.56 -43.05
CA ALA A 511 -17.93 0.30 -43.61
C ALA A 511 -18.82 -0.44 -42.60
N VAL A 512 -18.28 -1.44 -41.91
CA VAL A 512 -18.96 -2.18 -40.85
C VAL A 512 -19.32 -1.24 -39.70
N ALA A 513 -18.38 -0.42 -39.23
CA ALA A 513 -18.64 0.58 -38.19
C ALA A 513 -19.75 1.57 -38.58
N LYS A 514 -19.84 1.99 -39.85
CA LYS A 514 -20.91 2.86 -40.37
C LYS A 514 -22.28 2.20 -40.40
N THR A 515 -22.36 0.89 -40.58
CA THR A 515 -23.63 0.15 -40.48
C THR A 515 -24.10 -0.04 -39.03
N GLY A 516 -23.20 0.07 -38.05
CA GLY A 516 -23.45 -0.28 -36.65
C GLY A 516 -23.42 -1.79 -36.37
N ALA A 517 -23.09 -2.62 -37.35
CA ALA A 517 -22.82 -4.04 -37.14
C ALA A 517 -21.47 -4.24 -36.43
N ALA A 518 -21.32 -5.38 -35.74
CA ALA A 518 -20.08 -5.75 -35.10
C ALA A 518 -19.11 -6.39 -36.10
N LEU A 519 -17.85 -5.95 -36.11
CA LEU A 519 -16.80 -6.51 -36.94
C LEU A 519 -16.18 -7.75 -36.29
N LEU A 520 -16.21 -8.90 -36.97
CA LEU A 520 -15.52 -10.13 -36.53
C LEU A 520 -14.44 -10.51 -37.55
N PRO A 521 -13.20 -10.07 -37.37
CA PRO A 521 -12.09 -10.51 -38.21
C PRO A 521 -11.68 -11.95 -37.88
N VAL A 522 -11.40 -12.75 -38.91
CA VAL A 522 -10.98 -14.17 -38.76
C VAL A 522 -9.86 -14.53 -39.73
N ASP A 523 -8.91 -15.35 -39.26
CA ASP A 523 -7.97 -16.04 -40.16
C ASP A 523 -8.66 -17.31 -40.72
N PRO A 524 -8.74 -17.48 -42.05
CA PRO A 524 -9.31 -18.69 -42.66
C PRO A 524 -8.49 -19.97 -42.41
N ALA A 525 -7.30 -19.89 -41.81
CA ALA A 525 -6.52 -21.02 -41.32
C ALA A 525 -7.08 -21.58 -40.00
N ASP A 526 -7.77 -20.75 -39.21
CA ASP A 526 -8.32 -21.10 -37.92
C ASP A 526 -9.77 -21.58 -38.04
N PRO A 527 -10.24 -22.45 -37.11
CA PRO A 527 -11.64 -22.83 -37.07
C PRO A 527 -12.50 -21.62 -36.73
N LEU A 528 -13.62 -21.46 -37.45
CA LEU A 528 -14.62 -20.48 -37.07
C LEU A 528 -15.14 -20.76 -35.66
N PRO A 529 -15.46 -19.73 -34.87
CA PRO A 529 -16.05 -19.91 -33.54
C PRO A 529 -17.31 -20.79 -33.63
N GLU A 530 -17.49 -21.73 -32.69
CA GLU A 530 -18.71 -22.55 -32.62
C GLU A 530 -19.97 -21.70 -32.37
N THR A 531 -19.80 -20.45 -31.93
CA THR A 531 -20.82 -19.46 -31.52
C THR A 531 -21.33 -18.53 -32.64
N LEU A 532 -21.07 -18.80 -33.92
CA LEU A 532 -21.48 -17.89 -35.00
C LEU A 532 -23.01 -17.72 -35.18
N GLU A 533 -23.82 -18.73 -34.84
CA GLU A 533 -25.28 -18.61 -34.91
C GLU A 533 -25.84 -17.61 -33.85
N PRO A 534 -25.44 -17.68 -32.56
CA PRO A 534 -25.74 -16.65 -31.56
C PRO A 534 -25.36 -15.22 -31.97
N LEU A 535 -24.25 -15.08 -32.69
CA LEU A 535 -23.70 -13.77 -33.10
C LEU A 535 -24.45 -13.12 -34.27
N ARG A 536 -25.48 -13.77 -34.83
CA ARG A 536 -26.29 -13.25 -35.95
C ARG A 536 -25.43 -12.72 -37.09
N ALA A 537 -24.51 -13.56 -37.58
CA ALA A 537 -23.69 -13.24 -38.75
C ALA A 537 -24.60 -12.94 -39.95
N ALA A 538 -24.61 -11.68 -40.40
CA ALA A 538 -25.40 -11.23 -41.56
C ALA A 538 -24.59 -11.34 -42.85
N VAL A 539 -23.28 -11.08 -42.79
CA VAL A 539 -22.40 -11.05 -43.95
C VAL A 539 -21.05 -11.73 -43.65
N LEU A 540 -20.57 -12.54 -44.58
CA LEU A 540 -19.18 -12.99 -44.69
C LEU A 540 -18.53 -12.22 -45.84
N LEU A 541 -17.61 -11.31 -45.51
CA LEU A 541 -16.84 -10.52 -46.46
C LEU A 541 -15.43 -11.11 -46.62
N LEU A 542 -15.20 -11.77 -47.75
CA LEU A 542 -14.08 -12.70 -47.94
C LEU A 542 -13.24 -12.31 -49.15
N ASP A 543 -11.93 -12.55 -49.08
CA ASP A 543 -11.11 -12.67 -50.28
C ASP A 543 -11.28 -14.04 -50.95
N GLU A 544 -10.69 -14.22 -52.13
CA GLU A 544 -10.82 -15.45 -52.90
C GLU A 544 -10.22 -16.67 -52.19
N THR A 545 -9.21 -16.46 -51.33
CA THR A 545 -8.56 -17.54 -50.58
C THR A 545 -9.44 -17.97 -49.40
N ALA A 546 -9.96 -17.00 -48.65
CA ALA A 546 -10.88 -17.24 -47.55
C ALA A 546 -12.19 -17.87 -48.04
N ASP A 547 -12.69 -17.49 -49.22
CA ASP A 547 -13.87 -18.07 -49.84
C ASP A 547 -13.75 -19.59 -50.06
N LEU A 548 -12.54 -20.08 -50.37
CA LEU A 548 -12.30 -21.51 -50.57
C LEU A 548 -12.17 -22.30 -49.27
N ARG A 549 -11.83 -21.63 -48.16
CA ARG A 549 -11.50 -22.28 -46.89
C ARG A 549 -12.65 -22.27 -45.88
N LEU A 550 -13.37 -21.17 -45.80
CA LEU A 550 -14.40 -20.99 -44.78
C LEU A 550 -15.71 -21.68 -45.19
N PRO A 551 -16.38 -22.41 -44.28
CA PRO A 551 -17.67 -23.03 -44.58
C PRO A 551 -18.77 -21.98 -44.80
N ALA A 552 -19.90 -22.41 -45.36
CA ALA A 552 -21.09 -21.55 -45.43
C ALA A 552 -21.71 -21.40 -44.03
N VAL A 553 -22.13 -20.19 -43.69
CA VAL A 553 -22.83 -19.88 -42.44
C VAL A 553 -24.31 -19.69 -42.74
N ARG A 554 -25.18 -20.34 -41.98
CA ARG A 554 -26.63 -20.32 -42.22
C ARG A 554 -27.17 -18.90 -41.97
N GLY A 555 -27.84 -18.33 -42.96
CA GLY A 555 -28.47 -17.01 -42.84
C GLY A 555 -27.55 -15.83 -43.18
N ALA A 556 -26.25 -16.06 -43.36
CA ALA A 556 -25.31 -15.03 -43.75
C ALA A 556 -25.15 -14.95 -45.27
N ALA A 557 -25.18 -13.73 -45.82
CA ALA A 557 -24.78 -13.47 -47.20
C ALA A 557 -23.26 -13.62 -47.35
N ARG A 558 -22.82 -14.20 -48.47
CA ARG A 558 -21.38 -14.40 -48.74
C ARG A 558 -20.94 -13.47 -49.86
N LEU A 559 -20.06 -12.53 -49.55
CA LEU A 559 -19.53 -11.53 -50.46
C LEU A 559 -18.04 -11.78 -50.67
N VAL A 560 -17.68 -12.24 -51.87
CA VAL A 560 -16.28 -12.52 -52.27
C VAL A 560 -15.75 -11.35 -53.08
N ARG A 561 -14.49 -10.97 -52.84
CA ARG A 561 -13.66 -9.85 -53.36
C ARG A 561 -13.97 -9.22 -54.74
N ASP A 562 -14.71 -9.82 -55.65
CA ASP A 562 -14.99 -9.27 -56.98
C ASP A 562 -15.88 -8.00 -56.99
N ALA A 563 -16.32 -7.51 -55.81
CA ALA A 563 -16.90 -6.17 -55.59
C ALA A 563 -15.93 -5.17 -54.91
N ALA A 564 -14.69 -5.60 -54.64
CA ALA A 564 -13.48 -4.90 -54.26
C ALA A 564 -13.63 -3.57 -53.50
N ALA A 565 -13.60 -3.65 -52.17
CA ALA A 565 -13.46 -2.51 -51.26
C ALA A 565 -12.29 -1.56 -51.64
N ASP A 566 -11.23 -2.09 -52.26
CA ASP A 566 -10.05 -1.40 -52.79
C ASP A 566 -10.21 -0.88 -54.24
N ARG A 567 -11.23 -1.33 -54.99
CA ARG A 567 -11.56 -0.87 -56.35
C ARG A 567 -12.86 -0.05 -56.40
N LEU A 568 -13.49 0.20 -55.25
CA LEU A 568 -14.62 1.13 -55.15
C LEU A 568 -14.19 2.52 -55.64
N PRO A 569 -15.08 3.26 -56.32
CA PRO A 569 -14.77 4.61 -56.78
C PRO A 569 -14.21 5.48 -55.65
N ALA A 570 -13.10 6.16 -55.92
CA ALA A 570 -12.50 7.15 -55.02
C ALA A 570 -13.29 8.46 -54.95
N ALA A 571 -14.38 8.59 -55.73
CA ALA A 571 -15.18 9.78 -55.84
C ALA A 571 -16.67 9.43 -55.81
N GLY A 572 -17.43 10.22 -55.05
CA GLY A 572 -18.85 9.98 -54.76
C GLY A 572 -19.03 9.70 -53.28
N CYS A 573 -19.32 10.76 -52.51
CA CYS A 573 -19.68 10.61 -51.11
C CYS A 573 -21.18 10.31 -51.07
N TRP A 574 -21.52 9.11 -50.57
CA TRP A 574 -22.88 8.71 -50.28
C TRP A 574 -22.92 8.32 -48.80
N PRO A 575 -22.91 9.32 -47.90
CA PRO A 575 -22.84 9.07 -46.48
C PRO A 575 -24.04 8.21 -46.05
N VAL A 576 -23.81 7.32 -45.10
CA VAL A 576 -24.89 6.56 -44.46
C VAL A 576 -25.62 7.52 -43.53
N GLU A 577 -26.90 7.76 -43.78
CA GLU A 577 -27.76 8.60 -42.95
C GLU A 577 -28.48 7.74 -41.90
N GLU A 578 -28.94 8.33 -40.80
CA GLU A 578 -29.71 7.59 -39.78
C GLU A 578 -30.95 6.89 -40.38
N SER A 579 -31.52 7.42 -41.45
CA SER A 579 -32.67 6.83 -42.15
C SER A 579 -32.34 5.54 -42.91
N ASP A 580 -31.06 5.30 -43.21
CA ASP A 580 -30.59 4.10 -43.89
C ASP A 580 -30.41 2.93 -42.90
N LEU A 581 -30.34 3.22 -41.59
CA LEU A 581 -30.11 2.25 -40.54
C LEU A 581 -31.43 1.62 -40.03
N VAL A 582 -31.35 0.36 -39.60
CA VAL A 582 -32.50 -0.36 -39.00
C VAL A 582 -32.92 0.27 -37.66
N ARG A 583 -31.95 0.79 -36.92
CA ARG A 583 -32.12 1.67 -35.76
C ARG A 583 -30.86 2.55 -35.62
N PRO A 584 -30.93 3.67 -34.88
CA PRO A 584 -29.72 4.43 -34.53
C PRO A 584 -28.67 3.53 -33.86
N VAL A 585 -27.40 3.77 -34.21
CA VAL A 585 -26.26 3.12 -33.56
C VAL A 585 -26.14 3.70 -32.15
N ASP A 586 -26.20 2.83 -31.16
CA ASP A 586 -26.01 3.19 -29.77
C ASP A 586 -24.51 3.11 -29.42
N PRO A 587 -23.96 4.01 -28.58
CA PRO A 587 -22.63 3.82 -28.00
C PRO A 587 -22.44 2.43 -27.36
N ASP A 588 -23.55 1.80 -26.95
CA ASP A 588 -23.54 0.46 -26.38
C ASP A 588 -23.44 -0.71 -27.38
N ASP A 589 -23.50 -0.43 -28.67
CA ASP A 589 -23.34 -1.44 -29.70
C ASP A 589 -21.89 -1.96 -29.79
N ALA A 590 -21.76 -3.25 -30.06
CA ALA A 590 -20.47 -3.89 -30.27
C ALA A 590 -19.80 -3.34 -31.54
N VAL A 591 -18.54 -2.93 -31.42
CA VAL A 591 -17.74 -2.44 -32.55
C VAL A 591 -16.89 -3.57 -33.13
N VAL A 592 -16.18 -4.31 -32.26
CA VAL A 592 -15.34 -5.45 -32.65
C VAL A 592 -15.67 -6.65 -31.77
N LEU A 593 -15.69 -7.83 -32.39
CA LEU A 593 -15.76 -9.12 -31.72
C LEU A 593 -14.45 -9.86 -31.87
N ALA A 594 -14.00 -10.51 -30.80
CA ALA A 594 -12.73 -11.23 -30.78
C ALA A 594 -12.92 -12.64 -30.20
N PRO A 595 -12.52 -13.70 -30.90
CA PRO A 595 -12.46 -15.04 -30.31
C PRO A 595 -11.44 -15.09 -29.16
N SER A 596 -11.82 -15.73 -28.05
CA SER A 596 -10.96 -16.01 -26.89
C SER A 596 -11.22 -17.44 -26.39
N GLU A 597 -10.36 -17.93 -25.49
CA GLU A 597 -10.50 -19.24 -24.84
C GLU A 597 -11.82 -19.36 -24.07
N ASP A 598 -12.23 -18.27 -23.41
CA ASP A 598 -13.43 -18.21 -22.56
C ASP A 598 -14.72 -17.86 -23.33
N GLY A 599 -14.64 -17.55 -24.63
CA GLY A 599 -15.78 -17.21 -25.48
C GLY A 599 -15.49 -16.13 -26.52
N THR A 600 -16.53 -15.51 -27.08
CA THR A 600 -16.38 -14.37 -28.01
C THR A 600 -16.48 -13.07 -27.24
N VAL A 601 -15.38 -12.32 -27.17
CA VAL A 601 -15.30 -11.04 -26.46
C VAL A 601 -15.99 -9.94 -27.25
N VAL A 602 -16.78 -9.12 -26.55
CA VAL A 602 -17.52 -7.98 -27.10
C VAL A 602 -16.82 -6.69 -26.75
N ILE A 603 -16.32 -5.96 -27.76
CA ILE A 603 -15.54 -4.74 -27.56
C ILE A 603 -16.34 -3.54 -28.09
N GLY A 604 -16.53 -2.54 -27.24
CA GLY A 604 -17.34 -1.36 -27.52
C GLY A 604 -16.57 -0.18 -28.10
N ALA A 605 -17.30 0.92 -28.35
CA ALA A 605 -16.74 2.15 -28.90
C ALA A 605 -15.77 2.85 -27.94
N GLU A 606 -15.86 2.59 -26.63
CA GLU A 606 -14.98 3.14 -25.60
C GLU A 606 -13.49 2.91 -25.88
N SER A 607 -13.13 1.72 -26.38
CA SER A 607 -11.73 1.37 -26.70
C SER A 607 -11.19 2.14 -27.91
N VAL A 608 -12.07 2.55 -28.83
CA VAL A 608 -11.71 3.40 -29.98
C VAL A 608 -11.67 4.87 -29.56
N ALA A 609 -12.63 5.32 -28.75
CA ALA A 609 -12.73 6.69 -28.24
C ALA A 609 -11.51 7.10 -27.40
N ALA A 610 -10.90 6.14 -26.67
CA ALA A 610 -9.70 6.36 -25.86
C ALA A 610 -8.53 7.00 -26.64
N ALA A 611 -8.40 6.70 -27.93
CA ALA A 611 -7.35 7.27 -28.78
C ALA A 611 -7.44 8.78 -28.96
N LEU A 612 -8.63 9.37 -28.73
CA LEU A 612 -8.86 10.82 -28.80
C LEU A 612 -8.34 11.57 -27.57
N LEU A 613 -7.96 10.86 -26.50
CA LEU A 613 -7.40 11.45 -25.29
C LEU A 613 -5.92 11.84 -25.46
N ALA A 614 -5.26 11.30 -26.47
CA ALA A 614 -3.86 11.55 -26.80
C ALA A 614 -3.75 12.35 -28.12
N PRO A 615 -2.67 13.13 -28.32
CA PRO A 615 -2.42 13.75 -29.60
C PRO A 615 -2.19 12.68 -30.69
N PRO A 616 -2.63 12.91 -31.94
CA PRO A 616 -2.39 11.98 -33.02
C PRO A 616 -0.90 11.81 -33.28
N ALA A 617 -0.48 10.55 -33.40
CA ALA A 617 0.87 10.15 -33.74
C ALA A 617 0.80 9.17 -34.92
N ASP A 618 1.72 9.32 -35.87
CA ASP A 618 1.77 8.41 -37.02
C ASP A 618 2.05 6.99 -36.54
N ALA A 619 1.28 6.07 -37.11
CA ALA A 619 1.23 4.69 -36.66
C ALA A 619 1.76 3.76 -37.74
N ALA A 620 2.46 2.72 -37.31
CA ALA A 620 2.80 1.58 -38.13
C ALA A 620 1.88 0.42 -37.79
N TRP A 621 1.25 -0.14 -38.82
CA TRP A 621 0.36 -1.27 -38.66
C TRP A 621 1.06 -2.55 -39.12
N LEU A 622 1.50 -3.35 -38.16
CA LEU A 622 2.30 -4.56 -38.37
C LEU A 622 1.39 -5.78 -38.56
N VAL A 623 0.55 -5.76 -39.59
CA VAL A 623 -0.30 -6.89 -39.96
C VAL A 623 0.50 -7.95 -40.71
N GLU A 624 0.36 -9.21 -40.29
CA GLU A 624 0.84 -10.37 -41.02
C GLU A 624 -0.34 -11.25 -41.46
N GLY A 625 -0.58 -11.35 -42.77
CA GLY A 625 -1.66 -12.17 -43.30
C GLY A 625 -3.03 -11.53 -43.14
N TYR A 626 -3.90 -12.15 -42.32
CA TYR A 626 -5.26 -11.66 -42.08
C TYR A 626 -5.29 -10.86 -40.77
N PRO A 627 -5.74 -9.59 -40.79
CA PRO A 627 -5.86 -8.80 -39.57
C PRO A 627 -6.78 -9.48 -38.56
N ASP A 628 -6.43 -9.41 -37.28
CA ASP A 628 -7.26 -9.88 -36.17
C ASP A 628 -8.07 -8.73 -35.51
N ALA A 629 -8.66 -9.02 -34.36
CA ALA A 629 -9.46 -8.03 -33.62
C ALA A 629 -8.59 -6.90 -33.02
N GLU A 630 -7.36 -7.20 -32.61
CA GLU A 630 -6.45 -6.21 -32.06
C GLU A 630 -5.97 -5.25 -33.16
N ASP A 631 -5.65 -5.80 -34.33
CA ASP A 631 -5.33 -5.07 -35.55
C ASP A 631 -6.46 -4.13 -35.94
N ALA A 632 -7.69 -4.64 -35.98
CA ALA A 632 -8.88 -3.86 -36.34
C ALA A 632 -9.10 -2.70 -35.39
N LEU A 633 -9.02 -2.94 -34.08
CA LEU A 633 -9.16 -1.90 -33.06
C LEU A 633 -8.04 -0.87 -33.12
N GLY A 634 -6.79 -1.30 -33.32
CA GLY A 634 -5.65 -0.41 -33.46
C GLY A 634 -5.79 0.50 -34.67
N LEU A 635 -6.22 -0.05 -35.80
CA LEU A 635 -6.53 0.71 -37.01
C LEU A 635 -7.63 1.74 -36.75
N LEU A 636 -8.77 1.32 -36.20
CA LEU A 636 -9.91 2.22 -35.94
C LEU A 636 -9.49 3.36 -34.99
N ALA A 637 -8.80 3.04 -33.90
CA ALA A 637 -8.23 4.01 -32.95
C ALA A 637 -7.30 5.05 -33.63
N ALA A 638 -6.40 4.58 -34.50
CA ALA A 638 -5.50 5.45 -35.24
C ALA A 638 -6.24 6.37 -36.21
N LEU A 639 -7.23 5.83 -36.94
CA LEU A 639 -8.00 6.59 -37.92
C LEU A 639 -8.90 7.65 -37.26
N VAL A 640 -9.53 7.36 -36.11
CA VAL A 640 -10.36 8.37 -35.43
C VAL A 640 -9.53 9.50 -34.81
N SER A 641 -8.31 9.22 -34.35
CA SER A 641 -7.41 10.25 -33.80
C SER A 641 -6.83 11.17 -34.87
N GLY A 642 -6.84 10.74 -36.13
CA GLY A 642 -6.25 11.48 -37.25
C GLY A 642 -4.82 11.10 -37.57
N ALA A 643 -4.35 9.96 -37.08
CA ALA A 643 -3.03 9.43 -37.40
C ALA A 643 -2.90 9.07 -38.88
N ARG A 644 -1.66 9.05 -39.39
CA ARG A 644 -1.32 8.43 -40.66
C ARG A 644 -0.90 6.99 -40.39
N VAL A 645 -1.56 6.04 -41.03
CA VAL A 645 -1.29 4.60 -40.85
C VAL A 645 -0.39 4.10 -41.98
N HIS A 646 0.82 3.73 -41.61
CA HIS A 646 1.83 3.16 -42.48
C HIS A 646 1.79 1.63 -42.41
N VAL A 647 1.59 0.99 -43.56
CA VAL A 647 1.70 -0.46 -43.70
C VAL A 647 3.10 -0.78 -44.26
N PRO A 648 3.95 -1.53 -43.55
CA PRO A 648 5.26 -1.95 -44.06
C PRO A 648 5.10 -2.93 -45.23
N ALA A 649 6.12 -3.04 -46.08
CA ALA A 649 6.11 -4.01 -47.17
C ALA A 649 6.32 -5.45 -46.63
N ASP A 650 5.79 -6.44 -47.35
CA ASP A 650 5.81 -7.87 -46.98
C ASP A 650 7.22 -8.48 -46.76
N ASP A 651 8.30 -7.77 -47.14
CA ASP A 651 9.68 -8.19 -46.91
C ASP A 651 10.26 -7.69 -45.57
N LEU A 652 9.66 -6.66 -44.97
CA LEU A 652 9.97 -6.11 -43.65
C LEU A 652 9.24 -6.84 -42.51
N THR A 653 8.19 -7.60 -42.82
CA THR A 653 7.43 -8.43 -41.87
C THR A 653 8.17 -9.71 -41.46
N LEU A 654 9.33 -10.02 -42.04
CA LEU A 654 10.20 -11.13 -41.58
C LEU A 654 11.16 -10.68 -40.45
N THR A 655 10.57 -10.17 -39.36
CA THR A 655 11.07 -10.13 -37.96
C THR A 655 12.58 -9.94 -37.74
N VAL A 656 13.10 -8.73 -37.97
CA VAL A 656 14.29 -8.24 -37.26
C VAL A 656 13.90 -6.94 -36.54
N PRO A 657 13.70 -6.95 -35.21
CA PRO A 657 13.23 -5.78 -34.45
C PRO A 657 14.05 -4.51 -34.70
N GLN A 658 15.36 -4.63 -34.95
CA GLN A 658 16.21 -3.49 -35.31
C GLN A 658 15.86 -2.87 -36.66
N GLU A 659 15.49 -3.67 -37.66
CA GLU A 659 15.11 -3.18 -38.98
C GLU A 659 13.74 -2.54 -38.93
N THR A 660 12.80 -3.13 -38.20
CA THR A 660 11.48 -2.55 -37.94
C THR A 660 11.61 -1.21 -37.21
N LEU A 661 12.39 -1.11 -36.13
CA LEU A 661 12.59 0.15 -35.41
C LEU A 661 13.31 1.21 -36.26
N ARG A 662 14.22 0.80 -37.15
CA ARG A 662 14.84 1.71 -38.13
C ARG A 662 13.81 2.22 -39.13
N TRP A 663 12.98 1.34 -39.67
CA TRP A 663 11.92 1.71 -40.62
C TRP A 663 10.88 2.63 -39.98
N LEU A 664 10.47 2.39 -38.73
CA LEU A 664 9.56 3.27 -37.97
C LEU A 664 10.10 4.71 -37.93
N ARG A 665 11.39 4.87 -37.63
CA ARG A 665 12.07 6.18 -37.64
C ARG A 665 12.11 6.82 -39.02
N GLU A 666 12.35 6.03 -40.07
CA GLU A 666 12.37 6.51 -41.47
C GLU A 666 10.96 6.95 -41.93
N ALA A 667 9.92 6.23 -41.50
CA ALA A 667 8.52 6.56 -41.77
C ALA A 667 8.01 7.75 -40.93
N GLY A 668 8.70 8.07 -39.83
CA GLY A 668 8.25 9.08 -38.86
C GLY A 668 7.13 8.59 -37.94
N ALA A 669 6.94 7.27 -37.84
CA ALA A 669 5.94 6.65 -36.98
C ALA A 669 6.51 6.41 -35.57
N SER A 670 5.70 6.69 -34.55
CA SER A 670 6.04 6.45 -33.14
C SER A 670 5.03 5.55 -32.44
N THR A 671 3.96 5.14 -33.13
CA THR A 671 2.97 4.20 -32.60
C THR A 671 3.04 2.89 -33.37
N VAL A 672 3.00 1.77 -32.67
CA VAL A 672 2.93 0.43 -33.27
C VAL A 672 1.58 -0.19 -32.96
N LEU A 673 0.89 -0.64 -34.01
CA LEU A 673 -0.40 -1.30 -33.97
C LEU A 673 -0.23 -2.73 -34.48
N GLY A 674 -0.71 -3.71 -33.74
CA GLY A 674 -0.65 -5.11 -34.15
C GLY A 674 0.75 -5.72 -34.06
N GLY A 675 0.86 -6.96 -34.51
CA GLY A 675 2.06 -7.78 -34.46
C GLY A 675 2.08 -8.71 -33.23
N SER A 676 2.89 -9.78 -33.31
CA SER A 676 2.94 -10.77 -32.23
C SER A 676 3.53 -10.20 -30.93
N ASP A 677 3.10 -10.76 -29.80
CA ASP A 677 3.63 -10.42 -28.47
C ASP A 677 5.16 -10.49 -28.38
N GLU A 678 5.79 -11.42 -29.11
CA GLU A 678 7.24 -11.54 -29.16
C GLU A 678 7.88 -10.33 -29.86
N VAL A 679 7.31 -9.91 -30.98
CA VAL A 679 7.77 -8.74 -31.75
C VAL A 679 7.58 -7.46 -30.96
N LEU A 680 6.41 -7.26 -30.37
CA LEU A 680 6.10 -6.07 -29.58
C LEU A 680 7.00 -5.96 -28.35
N ARG A 681 7.23 -7.06 -27.63
CA ARG A 681 8.19 -7.09 -26.50
C ARG A 681 9.61 -6.78 -26.93
N ALA A 682 10.05 -7.33 -28.07
CA ALA A 682 11.39 -7.08 -28.59
C ALA A 682 11.56 -5.62 -29.04
N LEU A 683 10.55 -5.02 -29.68
CA LEU A 683 10.53 -3.61 -30.08
C LEU A 683 10.55 -2.69 -28.88
N ALA A 684 9.73 -2.96 -27.85
CA ALA A 684 9.71 -2.19 -26.61
C ALA A 684 11.07 -2.21 -25.90
N ALA A 685 11.68 -3.40 -25.77
CA ALA A 685 13.00 -3.55 -25.17
C ALA A 685 14.09 -2.81 -25.97
N LEU A 686 14.04 -2.88 -27.30
CA LEU A 686 14.99 -2.20 -28.16
C LEU A 686 14.83 -0.68 -28.13
N ALA A 687 13.59 -0.18 -28.15
CA ALA A 687 13.30 1.25 -28.09
C ALA A 687 13.82 1.87 -26.78
N LEU A 688 13.62 1.18 -25.65
CA LEU A 688 14.19 1.59 -24.35
C LEU A 688 15.73 1.57 -24.36
N ALA A 689 16.34 0.57 -25.00
CA ALA A 689 17.80 0.47 -25.10
C ALA A 689 18.42 1.54 -26.03
N GLU A 690 17.70 1.96 -27.07
CA GLU A 690 18.11 3.00 -28.02
C GLU A 690 17.59 4.40 -27.67
N ASP A 691 17.02 4.59 -26.47
CA ASP A 691 16.47 5.88 -26.00
C ASP A 691 15.47 6.50 -26.99
N THR A 692 14.62 5.65 -27.58
CA THR A 692 13.64 6.00 -28.60
C THR A 692 12.24 5.96 -28.03
N ALA A 693 11.46 7.03 -28.24
CA ALA A 693 10.06 7.08 -27.84
C ALA A 693 9.21 6.18 -28.73
N LEU A 694 8.35 5.37 -28.12
CA LEU A 694 7.51 4.41 -28.82
C LEU A 694 6.23 4.15 -28.02
N THR A 695 5.08 4.28 -28.66
CA THR A 695 3.79 3.84 -28.12
C THR A 695 3.48 2.47 -28.68
N VAL A 696 3.26 1.50 -27.80
CA VAL A 696 2.91 0.14 -28.17
C VAL A 696 1.52 -0.15 -27.65
N SER A 697 0.68 -0.68 -28.53
CA SER A 697 -0.58 -1.30 -28.12
C SER A 697 -0.40 -2.80 -28.04
N GLY A 698 -0.92 -3.41 -26.97
CA GLY A 698 -0.87 -4.87 -26.75
C GLY A 698 -1.89 -5.31 -25.69
N GLY A 699 -2.03 -6.61 -25.49
CA GLY A 699 -2.75 -7.17 -24.35
C GLY A 699 -3.62 -8.35 -24.73
N TRP A 700 -4.80 -8.43 -24.12
CA TRP A 700 -5.78 -9.46 -24.39
C TRP A 700 -7.04 -8.85 -24.99
N PRO A 701 -7.83 -9.62 -25.76
CA PRO A 701 -9.11 -9.14 -26.27
C PRO A 701 -10.04 -8.58 -25.17
N GLU A 702 -10.01 -9.16 -23.97
CA GLU A 702 -10.79 -8.73 -22.81
C GLU A 702 -10.28 -7.45 -22.13
N GLY A 703 -8.98 -7.17 -22.27
CA GLY A 703 -8.29 -6.10 -21.57
C GLY A 703 -7.04 -5.65 -22.32
N ARG A 704 -7.21 -4.63 -23.15
CA ARG A 704 -6.14 -4.00 -23.94
C ARG A 704 -5.43 -2.92 -23.14
N LEU A 705 -4.11 -2.79 -23.33
CA LEU A 705 -3.31 -1.71 -22.79
C LEU A 705 -2.56 -0.99 -23.91
N VAL A 706 -2.63 0.34 -23.92
CA VAL A 706 -1.75 1.18 -24.74
C VAL A 706 -0.70 1.77 -23.81
N VAL A 707 0.57 1.63 -24.19
CA VAL A 707 1.72 1.90 -23.33
C VAL A 707 2.67 2.87 -24.01
N ASP A 708 2.98 3.96 -23.31
CA ASP A 708 3.91 4.98 -23.78
C ASP A 708 5.30 4.73 -23.19
N LEU A 709 6.27 4.45 -24.08
CA LEU A 709 7.68 4.31 -23.74
C LEU A 709 8.36 5.66 -23.95
N THR A 710 8.76 6.29 -22.85
CA THR A 710 9.46 7.59 -22.88
C THR A 710 10.96 7.41 -22.59
N PRO A 711 11.85 7.93 -23.45
CA PRO A 711 13.31 7.96 -23.23
C PRO A 711 13.67 8.51 -21.82
N GLY A 712 14.41 7.74 -21.04
CA GLY A 712 14.81 8.09 -19.67
C GLY A 712 13.68 8.30 -18.64
N GLY A 713 12.43 7.95 -18.98
CA GLY A 713 11.25 8.08 -18.13
C GLY A 713 10.61 6.72 -17.78
N PRO A 714 9.67 6.70 -16.81
CA PRO A 714 8.94 5.48 -16.46
C PRO A 714 7.99 5.07 -17.59
N VAL A 715 7.80 3.76 -17.77
CA VAL A 715 6.81 3.22 -18.71
C VAL A 715 5.43 3.40 -18.10
N ARG A 716 4.54 4.11 -18.81
CA ARG A 716 3.19 4.42 -18.32
C ARG A 716 2.13 3.99 -19.32
N PRO A 717 0.92 3.65 -18.85
CA PRO A 717 -0.20 3.48 -19.76
C PRO A 717 -0.63 4.84 -20.30
N ALA A 718 -1.15 4.84 -21.53
CA ALA A 718 -1.74 6.00 -22.16
C ALA A 718 -2.97 6.51 -21.37
N PRO A 719 -3.41 7.76 -21.58
CA PRO A 719 -4.59 8.31 -20.92
C PRO A 719 -5.83 7.40 -21.06
N GLY A 720 -6.59 7.22 -19.98
CA GLY A 720 -7.76 6.34 -19.94
C GLY A 720 -7.47 4.85 -19.74
N TYR A 721 -6.21 4.40 -19.80
CA TYR A 721 -5.82 3.01 -19.52
C TYR A 721 -5.25 2.87 -18.11
N ARG A 722 -5.54 1.73 -17.47
CA ARG A 722 -5.06 1.42 -16.12
C ARG A 722 -4.99 -0.09 -15.88
N ALA A 723 -4.10 -0.48 -14.99
CA ALA A 723 -4.02 -1.81 -14.43
C ALA A 723 -3.78 -1.75 -12.92
N TYR A 724 -4.18 -2.81 -12.24
CA TYR A 724 -3.95 -3.01 -10.82
C TYR A 724 -3.25 -4.34 -10.59
N VAL A 725 -2.38 -4.33 -9.58
CA VAL A 725 -1.85 -5.52 -8.96
C VAL A 725 -2.45 -5.58 -7.56
N LEU A 726 -3.37 -6.53 -7.34
CA LEU A 726 -4.17 -6.65 -6.13
C LEU A 726 -3.78 -7.90 -5.33
N ASP A 727 -3.94 -7.84 -4.01
CA ASP A 727 -3.84 -8.98 -3.11
C ASP A 727 -5.14 -9.80 -3.05
N ALA A 728 -5.16 -10.86 -2.24
CA ALA A 728 -6.33 -11.72 -1.98
C ALA A 728 -7.56 -10.97 -1.44
N HIS A 729 -7.39 -9.75 -0.94
CA HIS A 729 -8.46 -8.92 -0.41
C HIS A 729 -8.83 -7.78 -1.37
N LEU A 730 -8.37 -7.84 -2.61
CA LEU A 730 -8.59 -6.85 -3.66
C LEU A 730 -8.04 -5.47 -3.31
N HIS A 731 -6.97 -5.41 -2.52
CA HIS A 731 -6.25 -4.16 -2.24
C HIS A 731 -4.99 -4.06 -3.11
N PRO A 732 -4.61 -2.85 -3.56
CA PRO A 732 -3.35 -2.66 -4.28
C PRO A 732 -2.16 -3.09 -3.43
N VAL A 733 -1.32 -3.96 -4.00
CA VAL A 733 -0.11 -4.45 -3.32
C VAL A 733 0.93 -3.34 -3.19
N ALA A 734 1.89 -3.49 -2.27
CA ALA A 734 3.01 -2.56 -2.18
C ALA A 734 3.89 -2.60 -3.45
N PRO A 735 4.62 -1.53 -3.80
CA PRO A 735 5.59 -1.57 -4.90
C PRO A 735 6.56 -2.75 -4.75
N GLY A 736 6.78 -3.47 -5.84
CA GLY A 736 7.64 -4.65 -5.93
C GLY A 736 6.99 -5.97 -5.47
N ALA A 737 5.87 -5.91 -4.74
CA ALA A 737 5.13 -7.10 -4.34
C ALA A 737 4.37 -7.70 -5.52
N THR A 738 4.26 -9.03 -5.52
CA THR A 738 3.49 -9.78 -6.51
C THR A 738 2.03 -9.87 -6.05
N GLY A 739 1.11 -9.70 -6.98
CA GLY A 739 -0.33 -9.91 -6.77
C GLY A 739 -1.02 -10.31 -8.07
N ALA A 740 -2.34 -10.44 -8.03
CA ALA A 740 -3.17 -10.72 -9.21
C ALA A 740 -3.34 -9.46 -10.06
N LEU A 741 -3.18 -9.60 -11.37
CA LEU A 741 -3.33 -8.53 -12.34
C LEU A 741 -4.80 -8.33 -12.71
N TYR A 742 -5.23 -7.07 -12.70
CA TYR A 742 -6.53 -6.62 -13.19
C TYR A 742 -6.32 -5.45 -14.16
N ILE A 743 -7.07 -5.41 -15.25
CA ILE A 743 -7.05 -4.30 -16.22
C ILE A 743 -8.36 -3.54 -16.08
N SER A 744 -8.31 -2.21 -16.08
CA SER A 744 -9.50 -1.35 -16.01
C SER A 744 -9.38 -0.19 -17.00
N GLY A 745 -10.42 0.63 -17.11
CA GLY A 745 -10.47 1.80 -17.98
C GLY A 745 -10.90 1.45 -19.40
N ALA A 746 -10.50 2.28 -20.36
CA ALA A 746 -11.04 2.28 -21.71
C ALA A 746 -10.70 1.02 -22.54
N GLY A 747 -9.67 0.27 -22.12
CA GLY A 747 -9.24 -0.96 -22.78
C GLY A 747 -10.01 -2.22 -22.37
N VAL A 748 -10.94 -2.13 -21.42
CA VAL A 748 -11.72 -3.29 -20.95
C VAL A 748 -12.92 -3.53 -21.85
N ALA A 749 -13.08 -4.78 -22.29
CA ALA A 749 -14.22 -5.22 -23.08
C ALA A 749 -15.53 -5.21 -22.27
N ARG A 750 -16.65 -5.36 -22.96
CA ARG A 750 -17.99 -5.38 -22.34
C ARG A 750 -18.30 -6.73 -21.68
N GLY A 751 -17.68 -7.80 -22.15
CA GLY A 751 -17.93 -9.15 -21.70
C GLY A 751 -17.80 -10.17 -22.81
N TYR A 752 -18.38 -11.35 -22.58
CA TYR A 752 -18.49 -12.42 -23.55
C TYR A 752 -19.90 -12.48 -24.14
N ALA A 753 -19.99 -12.58 -25.46
CA ALA A 753 -21.25 -12.70 -26.18
C ALA A 753 -21.99 -13.98 -25.79
N ASP A 754 -23.28 -13.85 -25.47
CA ASP A 754 -24.16 -14.96 -25.05
C ASP A 754 -23.63 -15.79 -23.86
N ALA A 755 -22.74 -15.19 -23.05
CA ALA A 755 -22.12 -15.85 -21.89
C ALA A 755 -22.08 -14.92 -20.66
N PRO A 756 -23.26 -14.56 -20.09
CA PRO A 756 -23.35 -13.64 -18.95
C PRO A 756 -22.69 -14.19 -17.68
N GLY A 757 -22.69 -15.51 -17.46
CA GLY A 757 -22.02 -16.15 -16.31
C GLY A 757 -20.51 -15.94 -16.34
N ALA A 758 -19.86 -16.34 -17.44
CA ALA A 758 -18.42 -16.11 -17.65
C ALA A 758 -18.07 -14.61 -17.63
N THR A 759 -18.98 -13.76 -18.14
CA THR A 759 -18.82 -12.30 -18.08
C THR A 759 -18.78 -11.82 -16.63
N GLY A 760 -19.75 -12.22 -15.80
CA GLY A 760 -19.80 -11.82 -14.39
C GLY A 760 -18.63 -12.33 -13.54
N GLU A 761 -17.98 -13.43 -13.94
CA GLU A 761 -16.81 -13.99 -13.26
C GLU A 761 -15.49 -13.28 -13.59
N ARG A 762 -15.35 -12.78 -14.83
CA ARG A 762 -14.10 -12.16 -15.32
C ARG A 762 -14.17 -10.63 -15.37
N PHE A 763 -15.34 -10.04 -15.59
CA PHE A 763 -15.55 -8.59 -15.69
C PHE A 763 -16.20 -8.06 -14.42
N LEU A 764 -15.34 -7.81 -13.44
CA LEU A 764 -15.75 -7.34 -12.13
C LEU A 764 -16.00 -5.83 -12.17
N PRO A 765 -16.90 -5.31 -11.32
CA PRO A 765 -16.95 -3.88 -11.07
C PRO A 765 -15.62 -3.33 -10.55
N ASP A 766 -15.17 -2.17 -11.03
CA ASP A 766 -13.95 -1.50 -10.54
C ASP A 766 -14.25 -0.69 -9.26
N PRO A 767 -13.80 -1.13 -8.06
CA PRO A 767 -14.07 -0.43 -6.81
C PRO A 767 -13.27 0.87 -6.68
N PHE A 768 -12.24 1.11 -7.50
CA PHE A 768 -11.43 2.32 -7.40
C PHE A 768 -11.90 3.44 -8.35
N GLY A 769 -12.86 3.15 -9.23
CA GLY A 769 -13.62 4.11 -10.04
C GLY A 769 -12.82 4.84 -11.13
N GLY A 770 -13.50 5.22 -12.22
CA GLY A 770 -13.01 6.20 -13.20
C GLY A 770 -13.34 7.65 -12.79
N PRO A 771 -12.82 8.67 -13.49
CA PRO A 771 -12.98 10.09 -13.12
C PRO A 771 -14.44 10.57 -13.04
N ASP A 772 -15.37 9.88 -13.70
CA ASP A 772 -16.77 10.30 -13.83
C ASP A 772 -17.78 9.54 -12.93
N GLY A 773 -17.32 8.61 -12.09
CA GLY A 773 -18.13 8.01 -11.03
C GLY A 773 -19.15 6.92 -11.43
N ASP A 774 -19.46 6.76 -12.71
CA ASP A 774 -20.27 5.65 -13.26
C ASP A 774 -19.45 4.35 -13.42
N THR A 775 -20.15 3.22 -13.58
CA THR A 775 -19.68 1.83 -13.39
C THR A 775 -18.50 1.44 -14.29
N ALA A 776 -17.30 1.86 -13.90
CA ALA A 776 -16.05 1.33 -14.45
C ALA A 776 -15.99 -0.18 -14.17
N ARG A 777 -15.58 -0.95 -15.18
CA ARG A 777 -15.35 -2.40 -15.09
C ARG A 777 -13.85 -2.66 -15.02
N MET A 778 -13.46 -3.72 -14.35
CA MET A 778 -12.12 -4.27 -14.38
C MET A 778 -12.16 -5.74 -14.80
N TRP A 779 -11.30 -6.12 -15.73
CA TRP A 779 -11.12 -7.49 -16.16
C TRP A 779 -10.05 -8.19 -15.30
N ARG A 780 -10.40 -9.36 -14.77
CA ARG A 780 -9.51 -10.26 -14.03
C ARG A 780 -8.72 -11.12 -15.02
N THR A 781 -7.41 -10.91 -15.09
CA THR A 781 -6.58 -11.55 -16.12
C THR A 781 -6.14 -12.97 -15.78
N GLY A 782 -6.21 -13.36 -14.50
CA GLY A 782 -5.68 -14.64 -14.00
C GLY A 782 -4.15 -14.71 -13.92
N HIS A 783 -3.43 -13.66 -14.33
CA HIS A 783 -1.97 -13.62 -14.31
C HIS A 783 -1.44 -12.95 -13.04
N ALA A 784 -0.30 -13.42 -12.55
CA ALA A 784 0.44 -12.67 -11.53
C ALA A 784 1.17 -11.49 -12.16
N ALA A 785 1.26 -10.37 -11.44
CA ALA A 785 2.04 -9.23 -11.84
C ALA A 785 2.66 -8.52 -10.64
N ARG A 786 3.58 -7.60 -10.90
CA ARG A 786 4.09 -6.64 -9.91
C ARG A 786 4.41 -5.31 -10.57
N VAL A 787 4.25 -4.23 -9.84
CA VAL A 787 4.72 -2.90 -10.25
C VAL A 787 6.07 -2.67 -9.60
N SER A 788 7.13 -2.46 -10.39
CA SER A 788 8.48 -2.21 -9.85
C SER A 788 8.57 -0.85 -9.14
N ALA A 789 9.63 -0.62 -8.36
CA ALA A 789 9.88 0.67 -7.71
C ALA A 789 10.02 1.83 -8.72
N ASP A 790 10.44 1.53 -9.96
CA ASP A 790 10.53 2.49 -11.05
C ASP A 790 9.16 2.75 -11.73
N GLY A 791 8.09 2.11 -11.24
CA GLY A 791 6.72 2.29 -11.71
C GLY A 791 6.34 1.48 -12.95
N ASN A 792 7.15 0.48 -13.34
CA ASN A 792 6.88 -0.36 -14.50
C ASN A 792 6.07 -1.60 -14.11
N LEU A 793 5.05 -1.93 -14.91
CA LEU A 793 4.29 -3.17 -14.75
C LEU A 793 5.08 -4.34 -15.33
N HIS A 794 5.23 -5.41 -14.54
CA HIS A 794 5.80 -6.68 -14.97
C HIS A 794 4.76 -7.78 -14.78
N VAL A 795 4.26 -8.33 -15.89
CA VAL A 795 3.42 -9.54 -15.92
C VAL A 795 4.34 -10.76 -15.80
N LEU A 796 3.94 -11.74 -15.00
CA LEU A 796 4.70 -12.96 -14.74
C LEU A 796 4.08 -14.15 -15.50
N ASP A 797 4.92 -15.13 -15.86
CA ASP A 797 4.52 -16.31 -16.66
C ASP A 797 3.73 -17.37 -15.85
N HIS A 798 3.24 -17.01 -14.67
CA HIS A 798 2.48 -17.91 -13.79
C HIS A 798 1.23 -17.21 -13.26
N PRO A 799 0.18 -17.96 -12.89
CA PRO A 799 -1.00 -17.39 -12.26
C PRO A 799 -0.66 -16.84 -10.86
N ALA A 800 -1.53 -15.98 -10.33
CA ALA A 800 -1.40 -15.48 -8.97
C ALA A 800 -1.74 -16.58 -7.96
N GLU A 801 -0.84 -16.83 -6.99
CA GLU A 801 -1.02 -17.88 -5.97
C GLU A 801 -2.15 -17.53 -4.98
N ASP A 802 -2.42 -16.25 -4.77
CA ASP A 802 -3.37 -15.70 -3.79
C ASP A 802 -4.61 -15.07 -4.46
N ASP A 803 -5.02 -15.55 -5.63
CA ASP A 803 -6.25 -15.08 -6.29
C ASP A 803 -7.49 -15.57 -5.52
N PRO A 804 -8.30 -14.68 -4.91
CA PRO A 804 -9.41 -15.08 -4.05
C PRO A 804 -10.55 -15.76 -4.81
N PHE A 805 -10.48 -15.74 -6.14
CA PHE A 805 -11.49 -16.29 -7.03
C PHE A 805 -10.98 -17.56 -7.75
N ALA A 806 -9.92 -18.21 -7.26
CA ALA A 806 -9.39 -19.45 -7.84
C ALA A 806 -10.30 -20.67 -7.60
N ASP A 807 -11.09 -20.68 -6.51
CA ASP A 807 -11.84 -21.86 -6.04
C ASP A 807 -13.39 -21.68 -6.00
N GLU A 808 -13.95 -20.47 -6.21
CA GLU A 808 -15.40 -20.23 -6.07
C GLU A 808 -16.06 -19.49 -7.26
N PHE A 809 -17.23 -19.97 -7.66
CA PHE A 809 -18.22 -19.27 -8.49
C PHE A 809 -18.94 -18.22 -7.63
N ALA A 810 -18.37 -17.02 -7.51
CA ALA A 810 -18.97 -15.95 -6.72
C ALA A 810 -19.29 -14.72 -7.59
N THR A 811 -20.53 -14.25 -7.50
CA THR A 811 -20.95 -12.96 -8.05
C THR A 811 -20.64 -11.87 -7.03
N PHE A 812 -20.25 -10.67 -7.45
CA PHE A 812 -19.86 -9.57 -6.55
C PHE A 812 -20.61 -8.27 -6.88
N VAL A 813 -20.78 -7.42 -5.88
CA VAL A 813 -21.33 -6.07 -5.98
C VAL A 813 -20.31 -5.05 -5.48
N VAL A 814 -20.33 -3.82 -6.01
CA VAL A 814 -19.66 -2.71 -5.34
C VAL A 814 -20.55 -2.21 -4.24
N VAL A 815 -20.03 -2.24 -3.02
CA VAL A 815 -20.61 -1.56 -1.87
C VAL A 815 -19.87 -0.25 -1.69
N ALA A 816 -20.59 0.81 -1.30
CA ALA A 816 -19.96 2.04 -0.85
C ALA A 816 -20.49 2.53 0.48
N ASP A 817 -19.63 3.11 1.28
CA ASP A 817 -20.06 3.76 2.51
C ASP A 817 -20.51 5.22 2.28
N ALA A 818 -21.09 5.81 3.32
CA ALA A 818 -21.52 7.21 3.32
C ALA A 818 -20.39 8.23 3.08
N THR A 819 -19.13 7.80 3.04
CA THR A 819 -17.94 8.63 2.76
C THR A 819 -17.40 8.45 1.34
N GLY A 820 -18.04 7.60 0.52
CA GLY A 820 -17.69 7.35 -0.87
C GLY A 820 -16.60 6.29 -1.06
N HIS A 821 -16.21 5.55 -0.03
CA HIS A 821 -15.30 4.40 -0.17
C HIS A 821 -16.03 3.24 -0.84
N ARG A 822 -15.43 2.61 -1.84
CA ARG A 822 -16.00 1.51 -2.63
C ARG A 822 -15.19 0.23 -2.45
N ALA A 823 -15.85 -0.92 -2.35
CA ALA A 823 -15.21 -2.23 -2.24
C ALA A 823 -16.03 -3.29 -2.98
N LEU A 824 -15.37 -4.33 -3.49
CA LEU A 824 -16.04 -5.53 -4.03
C LEU A 824 -16.50 -6.42 -2.88
N TRP A 825 -17.77 -6.81 -2.91
CA TRP A 825 -18.42 -7.61 -1.87
C TRP A 825 -19.18 -8.77 -2.49
N PRO A 826 -19.16 -9.99 -1.93
CA PRO A 826 -19.93 -11.11 -2.47
C PRO A 826 -21.41 -10.77 -2.51
N ALA A 827 -22.04 -10.91 -3.68
CA ALA A 827 -23.48 -10.67 -3.87
C ALA A 827 -24.35 -11.56 -2.97
N SER A 828 -23.85 -12.74 -2.62
CA SER A 828 -24.51 -13.69 -1.71
C SER A 828 -24.34 -13.35 -0.23
N ALA A 829 -23.44 -12.43 0.11
CA ALA A 829 -23.17 -12.02 1.49
C ALA A 829 -23.97 -10.75 1.85
N ALA A 830 -24.46 -10.68 3.08
CA ALA A 830 -25.15 -9.48 3.56
C ALA A 830 -24.23 -8.26 3.51
N VAL A 831 -24.69 -7.17 2.91
CA VAL A 831 -23.94 -5.90 2.85
C VAL A 831 -23.75 -5.36 4.28
N PRO A 832 -22.53 -4.98 4.68
CA PRO A 832 -22.26 -4.47 6.01
C PRO A 832 -23.07 -3.22 6.34
N GLU A 833 -23.49 -3.07 7.60
CA GLU A 833 -24.23 -1.89 8.05
C GLU A 833 -23.42 -0.60 7.77
N GLY A 834 -24.04 0.44 7.20
CA GLY A 834 -23.36 1.68 6.80
C GLY A 834 -22.68 1.66 5.43
N TRP A 835 -22.79 0.54 4.70
CA TRP A 835 -22.45 0.42 3.30
C TRP A 835 -23.73 0.17 2.47
N ASP A 836 -23.84 0.84 1.34
CA ASP A 836 -24.94 0.73 0.38
C ASP A 836 -24.39 0.16 -0.93
N ALA A 837 -25.09 -0.80 -1.53
CA ALA A 837 -24.72 -1.27 -2.86
C ALA A 837 -24.86 -0.13 -3.89
N THR A 838 -23.84 0.13 -4.70
CA THR A 838 -23.77 1.33 -5.55
C THR A 838 -24.12 1.12 -7.02
N HIS A 839 -24.79 0.04 -7.40
CA HIS A 839 -25.09 -0.21 -8.83
C HIS A 839 -26.48 0.25 -9.27
N THR A 840 -26.52 0.77 -10.49
CA THR A 840 -27.68 0.86 -11.37
C THR A 840 -28.15 -0.56 -11.73
N GLU A 841 -29.45 -0.81 -11.59
CA GLU A 841 -30.09 -2.14 -11.60
C GLU A 841 -29.85 -2.95 -12.91
N ASP A 842 -29.55 -2.29 -14.02
CA ASP A 842 -29.70 -2.88 -15.36
C ASP A 842 -28.68 -3.99 -15.75
N HIS A 843 -27.41 -3.92 -15.32
CA HIS A 843 -26.41 -4.95 -15.67
C HIS A 843 -26.35 -6.12 -14.68
N TYR A 844 -26.77 -5.89 -13.44
CA TYR A 844 -26.76 -6.89 -12.37
C TYR A 844 -27.99 -7.81 -12.44
N GLU A 845 -29.16 -7.28 -12.81
CA GLU A 845 -30.36 -8.09 -13.04
C GLU A 845 -30.19 -9.08 -14.21
N LEU A 846 -29.47 -8.72 -15.28
CA LEU A 846 -29.17 -9.61 -16.41
C LEU A 846 -28.37 -10.86 -15.99
N CYS A 847 -27.42 -10.73 -15.07
CA CYS A 847 -26.64 -11.87 -14.54
C CYS A 847 -27.46 -12.73 -13.56
N LEU A 848 -28.33 -12.11 -12.76
CA LEU A 848 -29.15 -12.80 -11.76
C LEU A 848 -30.35 -13.55 -12.35
N ASP A 849 -31.04 -12.96 -13.32
CA ASP A 849 -32.20 -13.58 -13.97
C ASP A 849 -31.78 -14.85 -14.73
N HIS A 850 -30.62 -14.84 -15.38
CA HIS A 850 -30.13 -16.01 -16.10
C HIS A 850 -29.66 -17.15 -15.17
N LEU A 851 -28.99 -16.82 -14.06
CA LEU A 851 -28.62 -17.80 -13.02
C LEU A 851 -29.86 -18.43 -12.35
N ASN A 852 -30.94 -17.66 -12.20
CA ASN A 852 -32.21 -18.15 -11.66
C ASN A 852 -32.99 -18.99 -12.68
N ASP A 853 -32.94 -18.64 -13.97
CA ASP A 853 -33.56 -19.42 -15.04
C ASP A 853 -32.88 -20.79 -15.23
N HIS A 854 -31.57 -20.90 -15.00
CA HIS A 854 -30.83 -22.17 -15.08
C HIS A 854 -30.89 -23.04 -13.81
N ARG A 855 -31.40 -22.52 -12.69
CA ARG A 855 -31.82 -23.35 -11.54
C ARG A 855 -33.24 -23.89 -11.68
N SER A 856 -33.96 -23.46 -12.72
CA SER A 856 -35.38 -23.75 -12.96
C SER A 856 -35.64 -24.62 -14.20
N ALA A 857 -34.61 -25.02 -14.96
CA ALA A 857 -34.70 -25.80 -16.20
C ALA A 857 -34.10 -27.20 -16.08
#